data_AF-A0A928TIK3-F1
#
_entry.id   AF-A0A928TIK3-F1
#
_cell.length_a   1.000
_cell.length_b   1.000
_cell.length_c   1.000
_cell.angle_alpha   90.00
_cell.angle_beta   90.00
_cell.angle_gamma   90.00
#
_symmetry.space_group_name_H-M   'P 1'
#
loop_
_entity.id
_entity.type
_entity.pdbx_description
1 polymer ?
#
loop_
_entity_poly.entity_id
_entity_poly.type
_entity_poly.pdbx_seq_one_letter_code
_entity_poly.pdbx_strand_id
1 'polypeptide(L)'
;MATTSSLASPGLASGLDINAIVEKLMAVERRPLQTLATRESATKERISAYGQIKSALAALQTAAASVSSVAPFRSTLAQVSDPAVFTASTGDGAVAGRYDIEVSALARAQKLASSGFAAATDVVGTGTLTFEFGTTSGTTFTPDASLAARTVTIAAGQDSLSGVRDAVNAAKIGVTATIVDDGSATGKRLVFTSDASGAARSMRIGVADDDAANGDAAGLSRLAWDPAGTPGAGKNLEQKAVAQDAAFSVDGIAITSSSNTVGSAIAGVTLNLAGETDGTPATLVIGRNGQAAAVAMQTFVKAYNDAATLLDALTRYDATARKASTLTGDSTARSVQTQLRGLLSAAAQLVPGKSLADAGITSQRDGRLAFDPAKLDALLASDASSVESMFAALGKASDARVSVSGLGSATAAGTYSVDVTTLARSASVEGGAAAALAYTAGVDDALTATVDGKSVGVTLAASYASAATLAADVASKLNGALAQAGSAARVRVGSSGGVLKFESTTVGAVSTLTLSGTAVAALVGGSPVSTSGSDVAGTIGGVAAYGIGNLLTAPAGSPAAGLRLLIDGATTGPRGNVEVTLGAGARLGTLLTDLLESDGLLDARTDGLERSLSDLAKQKSAIDRRLEQVEAAYRRQFNALDATIATLNTTSSYLEQQLANLPKIGPSS
;
A
#
# COMPACT_ATOMS: atom_id res chain seq x y z
N MET A 1 85.86 -22.41 30.45
CA MET A 1 85.82 -23.78 29.87
C MET A 1 84.47 -23.91 29.19
N ALA A 2 84.38 -23.51 27.93
CA ALA A 2 84.54 -24.39 26.76
C ALA A 2 83.33 -25.34 26.59
N THR A 3 82.32 -24.74 25.94
CA THR A 3 81.26 -25.30 25.09
C THR A 3 81.38 -26.77 24.69
N THR A 4 80.35 -27.56 25.01
CA THR A 4 79.82 -28.64 24.17
C THR A 4 78.30 -28.71 24.31
N SER A 5 77.58 -27.72 23.78
CA SER A 5 76.19 -27.96 23.38
C SER A 5 76.23 -28.90 22.18
N SER A 6 75.92 -30.18 22.38
CA SER A 6 75.58 -31.04 21.25
C SER A 6 74.29 -30.51 20.64
N LEU A 7 74.42 -29.91 19.46
CA LEU A 7 73.29 -29.66 18.57
C LEU A 7 72.78 -31.01 18.08
N ALA A 8 71.93 -31.66 18.88
CA ALA A 8 71.10 -32.76 18.42
C ALA A 8 70.07 -32.18 17.45
N SER A 9 70.39 -32.19 16.16
CA SER A 9 69.41 -31.98 15.10
C SER A 9 68.39 -33.12 15.16
N PRO A 10 67.08 -32.84 15.35
CA PRO A 10 66.05 -33.88 15.45
C PRO A 10 66.10 -34.83 14.25
N GLY A 11 66.20 -36.14 14.50
CA GLY A 11 66.08 -37.19 13.47
C GLY A 11 67.39 -37.64 12.80
N LEU A 12 68.54 -36.99 13.07
CA LEU A 12 69.82 -37.40 12.47
C LEU A 12 70.52 -38.55 13.22
N ALA A 13 70.16 -38.83 14.48
CA ALA A 13 70.86 -39.81 15.31
C ALA A 13 70.26 -41.24 15.26
N SER A 14 68.95 -41.37 14.99
CA SER A 14 68.25 -42.66 14.87
C SER A 14 67.78 -43.01 13.44
N GLY A 15 67.77 -42.03 12.52
CA GLY A 15 67.20 -42.21 11.17
C GLY A 15 65.67 -42.23 11.13
N LEU A 16 64.98 -41.91 12.24
CA LEU A 16 63.53 -41.88 12.33
C LEU A 16 62.97 -40.51 11.88
N ASP A 17 61.99 -40.52 10.97
CA ASP A 17 61.23 -39.32 10.61
C ASP A 17 60.16 -39.02 11.68
N ILE A 18 60.60 -38.28 12.70
CA ILE A 18 59.77 -37.88 13.84
C ILE A 18 58.58 -37.04 13.37
N ASN A 19 58.74 -36.20 12.34
CA ASN A 19 57.65 -35.37 11.83
C ASN A 19 56.55 -36.24 11.21
N ALA A 20 56.91 -37.22 10.38
CA ALA A 20 55.95 -38.13 9.78
C ALA A 20 55.24 -39.02 10.81
N ILE A 21 55.92 -39.44 11.88
CA ILE A 21 55.32 -40.25 12.95
C ILE A 21 54.32 -39.41 13.76
N VAL A 22 54.71 -38.21 14.19
CA VAL A 22 53.84 -37.30 14.94
C VAL A 22 52.62 -36.92 14.09
N GLU A 23 52.80 -36.65 12.79
CA GLU A 23 51.69 -36.35 11.89
C GLU A 23 50.67 -37.50 11.79
N LYS A 24 51.14 -38.75 11.67
CA LYS A 24 50.26 -39.94 11.64
C LYS A 24 49.52 -40.15 12.96
N LEU A 25 50.16 -39.90 14.10
CA LEU A 25 49.51 -39.98 15.41
C LEU A 25 48.46 -38.87 15.57
N MET A 26 48.81 -37.64 15.18
CA MET A 26 47.88 -36.51 15.19
C MET A 26 46.69 -36.71 14.25
N ALA A 27 46.86 -37.41 13.12
CA ALA A 27 45.76 -37.77 12.24
C ALA A 27 44.71 -38.67 12.91
N VAL A 28 45.13 -39.60 13.77
CA VAL A 28 44.22 -40.44 14.57
C VAL A 28 43.55 -39.61 15.66
N GLU A 29 44.32 -38.78 16.37
CA GLU A 29 43.81 -37.89 17.43
C GLU A 29 42.82 -36.85 16.90
N ARG A 30 42.88 -36.48 15.61
CA ARG A 30 41.94 -35.55 14.94
C ARG A 30 40.59 -36.17 14.55
N ARG A 31 40.38 -37.50 14.62
CA ARG A 31 39.10 -38.14 14.25
C ARG A 31 37.85 -37.56 14.95
N PRO A 32 37.88 -37.20 16.25
CA PRO A 32 36.74 -36.56 16.91
C PRO A 32 36.36 -35.21 16.28
N LEU A 33 37.34 -34.43 15.80
CA LEU A 33 37.06 -33.17 15.10
C LEU A 33 36.32 -33.39 13.78
N GLN A 34 36.67 -34.43 13.04
CA GLN A 34 35.96 -34.78 11.82
C GLN A 34 34.49 -35.12 12.12
N THR A 35 34.25 -35.89 13.18
CA THR A 35 32.88 -36.22 13.63
C THR A 35 32.10 -34.96 14.02
N LEU A 36 32.72 -34.03 14.77
CA LEU A 36 32.10 -32.75 15.12
C LEU A 36 31.85 -31.87 13.89
N ALA A 37 32.78 -31.83 12.94
CA ALA A 37 32.62 -31.09 11.69
C ALA A 37 31.46 -31.63 10.85
N THR A 38 31.29 -32.96 10.78
CA THR A 38 30.12 -33.57 10.12
C THR A 38 28.82 -33.19 10.83
N ARG A 39 28.78 -33.20 12.17
CA ARG A 39 27.60 -32.75 12.95
C ARG A 39 27.30 -31.26 12.75
N GLU A 40 28.35 -30.44 12.66
CA GLU A 40 28.23 -29.01 12.40
C GLU A 40 27.63 -28.74 11.02
N SER A 41 28.12 -29.42 9.98
CA SER A 41 27.57 -29.33 8.62
C SER A 41 26.10 -29.75 8.60
N ALA A 42 25.78 -30.90 9.20
CA ALA A 42 24.40 -31.38 9.26
C ALA A 42 23.47 -30.41 10.01
N THR A 43 23.95 -29.74 11.07
CA THR A 43 23.18 -28.75 11.82
C THR A 43 22.94 -27.49 10.98
N LYS A 44 23.97 -27.00 10.27
CA LYS A 44 23.85 -25.87 9.32
C LYS A 44 22.86 -26.18 8.20
N GLU A 45 22.92 -27.38 7.62
CA GLU A 45 21.97 -27.83 6.60
C GLU A 45 20.53 -27.85 7.11
N ARG A 46 20.32 -28.29 8.37
CA ARG A 46 18.99 -28.24 9.01
C ARG A 46 18.48 -26.81 9.21
N ILE A 47 19.33 -25.90 9.67
CA ILE A 47 18.98 -24.47 9.80
C ILE A 47 18.55 -23.92 8.44
N SER A 48 19.35 -24.16 7.39
CA SER A 48 19.00 -23.75 6.03
C SER A 48 17.68 -24.36 5.55
N ALA A 49 17.42 -25.64 5.84
CA ALA A 49 16.17 -26.31 5.49
C ALA A 49 14.96 -25.67 6.21
N TYR A 50 15.07 -25.32 7.49
CA TYR A 50 14.02 -24.58 8.21
C TYR A 50 13.83 -23.17 7.67
N GLY A 51 14.89 -22.48 7.26
CA GLY A 51 14.78 -21.19 6.56
C GLY A 51 13.98 -21.30 5.25
N GLN A 52 14.20 -22.36 4.47
CA GLN A 52 13.42 -22.63 3.26
C GLN A 52 11.95 -22.93 3.58
N ILE A 53 11.67 -23.73 4.62
CA ILE A 53 10.30 -24.01 5.08
C ILE A 53 9.62 -22.71 5.51
N LYS A 54 10.26 -21.88 6.34
CA LYS A 54 9.73 -20.59 6.81
C LYS A 54 9.37 -19.69 5.63
N SER A 55 10.24 -19.60 4.63
CA SER A 55 10.00 -18.85 3.40
C SER A 55 8.81 -19.37 2.59
N ALA A 56 8.73 -20.70 2.38
CA ALA A 56 7.62 -21.31 1.66
C ALA A 56 6.27 -21.14 2.37
N LEU A 57 6.26 -21.25 3.70
CA LEU A 57 5.06 -21.03 4.52
C LEU A 57 4.64 -19.55 4.55
N ALA A 58 5.58 -18.60 4.54
CA ALA A 58 5.27 -17.17 4.43
C ALA A 58 4.67 -16.83 3.04
N ALA A 59 5.18 -17.45 1.97
CA ALA A 59 4.57 -17.33 0.64
C ALA A 59 3.14 -17.92 0.62
N LEU A 60 2.93 -19.07 1.26
CA LEU A 60 1.60 -19.64 1.44
C LEU A 60 0.70 -18.75 2.31
N GLN A 61 1.21 -18.12 3.35
CA GLN A 61 0.45 -17.20 4.21
C GLN A 61 -0.05 -16.00 3.40
N THR A 62 0.81 -15.44 2.54
CA THR A 62 0.43 -14.35 1.63
C THR A 62 -0.66 -14.79 0.65
N ALA A 63 -0.54 -15.98 0.06
CA ALA A 63 -1.54 -16.51 -0.85
C ALA A 63 -2.86 -16.85 -0.13
N ALA A 64 -2.80 -17.37 1.11
CA ALA A 64 -3.95 -17.63 1.96
C ALA A 64 -4.68 -16.34 2.35
N ALA A 65 -3.94 -15.25 2.63
CA ALA A 65 -4.51 -13.94 2.90
C ALA A 65 -5.34 -13.41 1.71
N SER A 66 -4.86 -13.61 0.48
CA SER A 66 -5.58 -13.20 -0.73
C SER A 66 -6.96 -13.88 -0.85
N VAL A 67 -7.02 -15.20 -0.62
CA VAL A 67 -8.27 -15.97 -0.68
C VAL A 67 -9.11 -15.89 0.60
N SER A 68 -8.55 -15.36 1.69
CA SER A 68 -9.28 -15.08 2.92
C SER A 68 -10.14 -13.80 2.84
N SER A 69 -9.91 -12.98 1.81
CA SER A 69 -10.69 -11.78 1.52
C SER A 69 -11.86 -12.10 0.58
N VAL A 70 -12.97 -11.38 0.75
CA VAL A 70 -14.13 -11.45 -0.17
C VAL A 70 -13.87 -10.75 -1.51
N ALA A 71 -12.90 -9.84 -1.56
CA ALA A 71 -12.63 -8.98 -2.72
C ALA A 71 -12.47 -9.75 -4.06
N PRO A 72 -11.62 -10.80 -4.16
CA PRO A 72 -11.48 -11.54 -5.42
C PRO A 72 -12.76 -12.25 -5.87
N PHE A 73 -13.64 -12.62 -4.93
CA PHE A 73 -14.90 -13.33 -5.22
C PHE A 73 -16.06 -12.38 -5.57
N ARG A 74 -15.96 -11.12 -5.14
CA ARG A 74 -16.93 -10.04 -5.42
C ARG A 74 -16.52 -9.09 -6.52
N SER A 75 -15.30 -9.21 -7.03
CA SER A 75 -14.79 -8.36 -8.11
C SER A 75 -15.70 -8.45 -9.34
N THR A 76 -15.95 -7.29 -9.94
CA THR A 76 -16.65 -7.16 -11.21
C THR A 76 -15.67 -6.83 -12.34
N LEU A 77 -16.12 -7.04 -13.57
CA LEU A 77 -15.41 -6.68 -14.79
C LEU A 77 -16.36 -5.89 -15.68
N ALA A 78 -15.86 -4.80 -16.26
CA ALA A 78 -16.52 -4.08 -17.32
C ALA A 78 -16.05 -4.60 -18.69
N GLN A 79 -17.01 -4.95 -19.55
CA GLN A 79 -16.79 -5.27 -20.96
C GLN A 79 -17.48 -4.21 -21.80
N VAL A 80 -16.72 -3.55 -22.67
CA VAL A 80 -17.21 -2.48 -23.53
C VAL A 80 -17.23 -2.95 -24.98
N SER A 81 -18.32 -2.71 -25.70
CA SER A 81 -18.45 -3.10 -27.11
C SER A 81 -17.54 -2.32 -28.05
N ASP A 82 -17.24 -1.06 -27.73
CA ASP A 82 -16.33 -0.20 -28.50
C ASP A 82 -15.35 0.58 -27.59
N PRO A 83 -14.15 0.02 -27.35
CA PRO A 83 -13.11 0.68 -26.56
C PRO A 83 -12.54 1.97 -27.16
N ALA A 84 -12.78 2.26 -28.44
CA ALA A 84 -12.33 3.52 -29.06
C ALA A 84 -13.23 4.70 -28.66
N VAL A 85 -14.50 4.44 -28.34
CA VAL A 85 -15.44 5.43 -27.82
C VAL A 85 -15.22 5.64 -26.33
N PHE A 86 -15.16 4.57 -25.54
CA PHE A 86 -14.87 4.68 -24.11
C PHE A 86 -14.29 3.39 -23.53
N THR A 87 -13.61 3.51 -22.39
CA THR A 87 -13.28 2.36 -21.53
C THR A 87 -13.96 2.52 -20.18
N ALA A 88 -14.12 1.41 -19.45
CA ALA A 88 -14.73 1.42 -18.14
C ALA A 88 -13.95 0.54 -17.16
N SER A 89 -13.89 0.98 -15.91
CA SER A 89 -13.40 0.19 -14.79
C SER A 89 -14.44 0.16 -13.68
N THR A 90 -14.46 -0.93 -12.92
CA THR A 90 -15.40 -1.12 -11.81
C THR A 90 -14.66 -1.11 -10.48
N GLY A 91 -15.22 -0.44 -9.48
CA GLY A 91 -14.83 -0.49 -8.09
C GLY A 91 -15.96 -1.03 -7.21
N ASP A 92 -15.87 -0.77 -5.92
CA ASP A 92 -16.87 -1.19 -4.94
C ASP A 92 -18.24 -0.57 -5.26
N GLY A 93 -19.29 -1.39 -5.13
CA GLY A 93 -20.66 -0.97 -5.39
C GLY A 93 -21.10 -1.06 -6.86
N ALA A 94 -20.23 -1.51 -7.78
CA ALA A 94 -20.62 -1.79 -9.15
C ALA A 94 -21.64 -2.94 -9.18
N VAL A 95 -22.79 -2.70 -9.80
CA VAL A 95 -23.87 -3.69 -9.94
C VAL A 95 -23.80 -4.32 -11.32
N ALA A 96 -23.90 -5.66 -11.36
CA ALA A 96 -23.95 -6.40 -12.61
C ALA A 96 -25.17 -5.99 -13.45
N GLY A 97 -24.95 -5.75 -14.73
CA GLY A 97 -25.97 -5.21 -15.62
C GLY A 97 -25.43 -4.89 -17.01
N ARG A 98 -26.34 -4.58 -17.92
CA ARG A 98 -26.04 -4.07 -19.25
C ARG A 98 -26.51 -2.61 -19.30
N TYR A 99 -25.64 -1.73 -19.79
CA TYR A 99 -25.88 -0.30 -19.91
C TYR A 99 -25.56 0.11 -21.35
N ASP A 100 -26.44 0.88 -21.97
CA ASP A 100 -26.19 1.47 -23.28
C ASP A 100 -25.67 2.91 -23.10
N ILE A 101 -24.51 3.18 -23.68
CA ILE A 101 -23.79 4.44 -23.51
C ILE A 101 -23.65 5.13 -24.87
N GLU A 102 -24.19 6.33 -24.97
CA GLU A 102 -24.10 7.17 -26.17
C GLU A 102 -23.28 8.41 -25.85
N VAL A 103 -22.16 8.63 -26.55
CA VAL A 103 -21.27 9.77 -26.31
C VAL A 103 -21.47 10.78 -27.43
N SER A 104 -22.12 11.90 -27.11
CA SER A 104 -22.43 12.95 -28.08
C SER A 104 -21.37 14.04 -28.19
N ALA A 105 -20.58 14.26 -27.14
CA ALA A 105 -19.47 15.20 -27.13
C ALA A 105 -18.44 14.85 -26.05
N LEU A 106 -17.17 15.10 -26.32
CA LEU A 106 -16.09 15.00 -25.32
C LEU A 106 -15.86 16.33 -24.60
N ALA A 107 -15.42 16.28 -23.35
CA ALA A 107 -14.94 17.45 -22.63
C ALA A 107 -13.65 17.95 -23.29
N ARG A 108 -13.58 19.27 -23.54
CA ARG A 108 -12.38 19.91 -24.11
C ARG A 108 -11.95 21.08 -23.25
N ALA A 109 -10.64 21.27 -23.16
CA ALA A 109 -10.05 22.46 -22.60
C ALA A 109 -9.99 23.57 -23.66
N GLN A 110 -10.19 24.83 -23.23
CA GLN A 110 -10.04 25.96 -24.13
C GLN A 110 -8.58 26.13 -24.54
N LYS A 111 -8.36 26.52 -25.80
CA LYS A 111 -7.05 26.88 -26.35
C LYS A 111 -7.12 28.25 -27.02
N LEU A 112 -6.23 29.15 -26.62
CA LEU A 112 -6.08 30.49 -27.16
C LEU A 112 -4.67 30.64 -27.74
N ALA A 113 -4.56 31.25 -28.93
CA ALA A 113 -3.29 31.44 -29.62
C ALA A 113 -3.05 32.92 -29.96
N SER A 114 -1.83 33.39 -29.79
CA SER A 114 -1.44 34.75 -30.18
C SER A 114 -1.35 34.92 -31.69
N SER A 115 -1.27 36.18 -32.11
CA SER A 115 -0.69 36.53 -33.41
C SER A 115 0.76 36.03 -33.52
N GLY A 116 1.26 35.95 -34.75
CA GLY A 116 2.57 35.43 -35.06
C GLY A 116 3.73 36.36 -34.68
N PHE A 117 4.87 35.77 -34.35
CA PHE A 117 6.15 36.39 -34.04
C PHE A 117 7.24 35.77 -34.92
N ALA A 118 8.30 36.51 -35.21
CA ALA A 118 9.41 36.03 -36.03
C ALA A 118 10.30 35.04 -35.27
N ALA A 119 10.60 35.35 -34.01
CA ALA A 119 11.42 34.53 -33.13
C ALA A 119 10.79 34.35 -31.74
N ALA A 120 11.19 33.26 -31.06
CA ALA A 120 10.77 33.01 -29.67
C ALA A 120 11.43 33.97 -28.66
N THR A 121 12.43 34.74 -29.10
CA THR A 121 13.11 35.79 -28.36
C THR A 121 12.52 37.17 -28.63
N ASP A 122 11.55 37.28 -29.54
CA ASP A 122 10.91 38.56 -29.83
C ASP A 122 10.28 39.12 -28.56
N VAL A 123 10.48 40.42 -28.35
CA VAL A 123 9.93 41.14 -27.22
C VAL A 123 8.42 41.23 -27.39
N VAL A 124 7.72 40.69 -26.41
CA VAL A 124 6.28 40.80 -26.21
C VAL A 124 6.00 42.00 -25.33
N GLY A 125 6.67 42.15 -24.18
CA GLY A 125 6.48 43.27 -23.25
C GLY A 125 6.48 42.84 -21.79
N THR A 126 6.42 43.81 -20.88
CA THR A 126 6.35 43.63 -19.42
C THR A 126 5.00 44.09 -18.88
N GLY A 127 4.65 43.65 -17.67
CA GLY A 127 3.37 44.00 -17.04
C GLY A 127 2.74 42.83 -16.29
N THR A 128 1.42 42.80 -16.20
CA THR A 128 0.68 41.75 -15.48
C THR A 128 -0.43 41.15 -16.32
N LEU A 129 -0.46 39.82 -16.43
CA LEU A 129 -1.55 39.04 -16.99
C LEU A 129 -2.48 38.57 -15.86
N THR A 130 -3.79 38.76 -16.01
CA THR A 130 -4.81 38.30 -15.06
C THR A 130 -5.72 37.29 -15.75
N PHE A 131 -5.69 36.04 -15.28
CA PHE A 131 -6.48 34.94 -15.78
C PHE A 131 -7.70 34.72 -14.90
N GLU A 132 -8.88 34.81 -15.49
CA GLU A 132 -10.16 34.45 -14.89
C GLU A 132 -10.74 33.25 -15.60
N PHE A 133 -11.41 32.38 -14.84
CA PHE A 133 -12.08 31.19 -15.38
C PHE A 133 -13.58 31.29 -15.17
N GLY A 134 -14.34 30.74 -16.11
CA GLY A 134 -15.80 30.81 -16.08
C GLY A 134 -16.43 30.19 -17.31
N THR A 135 -17.67 30.57 -17.58
CA THR A 135 -18.42 30.11 -18.75
C THR A 135 -18.53 31.24 -19.77
N THR A 136 -18.45 30.89 -21.06
CA THR A 136 -18.69 31.82 -22.16
C THR A 136 -19.94 31.38 -22.91
N SER A 137 -20.93 32.26 -23.01
CA SER A 137 -22.12 32.07 -23.85
C SER A 137 -22.20 33.20 -24.87
N GLY A 138 -22.02 32.87 -26.15
CA GLY A 138 -21.83 33.88 -27.19
C GLY A 138 -20.61 34.75 -26.92
N THR A 139 -20.82 36.05 -26.71
CA THR A 139 -19.77 37.02 -26.33
C THR A 139 -19.72 37.30 -24.83
N THR A 140 -20.65 36.76 -24.03
CA THR A 140 -20.72 37.05 -22.59
C THR A 140 -19.87 36.05 -21.82
N PHE A 141 -18.91 36.57 -21.06
CA PHE A 141 -18.13 35.80 -20.09
C PHE A 141 -18.71 35.99 -18.68
N THR A 142 -19.01 34.88 -18.00
CA THR A 142 -19.44 34.88 -16.61
C THR A 142 -18.37 34.19 -15.76
N PRO A 143 -17.62 34.92 -14.91
CA PRO A 143 -16.63 34.33 -14.03
C PRO A 143 -17.26 33.30 -13.08
N ASP A 144 -16.58 32.18 -12.87
CA ASP A 144 -16.94 31.21 -11.85
C ASP A 144 -16.39 31.68 -10.50
N ALA A 145 -17.28 32.09 -9.59
CA ALA A 145 -16.91 32.62 -8.28
C ALA A 145 -16.15 31.60 -7.39
N SER A 146 -16.20 30.30 -7.71
CA SER A 146 -15.40 29.27 -7.03
C SER A 146 -13.93 29.25 -7.51
N LEU A 147 -13.63 29.91 -8.63
CA LEU A 147 -12.32 30.02 -9.24
C LEU A 147 -11.82 31.47 -9.16
N ALA A 148 -11.02 31.77 -8.13
CA ALA A 148 -10.41 33.09 -8.00
C ALA A 148 -9.53 33.45 -9.21
N ALA A 149 -9.54 34.74 -9.58
CA ALA A 149 -8.65 35.30 -10.59
C ALA A 149 -7.18 35.10 -10.19
N ARG A 150 -6.32 34.82 -11.18
CA ARG A 150 -4.90 34.50 -10.96
C ARG A 150 -4.03 35.42 -11.78
N THR A 151 -3.02 36.00 -11.16
CA THR A 151 -2.15 36.99 -11.80
C THR A 151 -0.75 36.44 -12.06
N VAL A 152 -0.15 36.80 -13.19
CA VAL A 152 1.24 36.51 -13.54
C VAL A 152 1.92 37.81 -13.93
N THR A 153 2.97 38.18 -13.21
CA THR A 153 3.79 39.34 -13.53
C THR A 153 4.90 38.96 -14.49
N ILE A 154 5.01 39.67 -15.61
CA ILE A 154 6.09 39.58 -16.58
C ILE A 154 7.09 40.69 -16.26
N ALA A 155 8.15 40.32 -15.54
CA ALA A 155 9.19 41.26 -15.12
C ALA A 155 10.16 41.58 -16.26
N ALA A 156 10.93 42.66 -16.10
CA ALA A 156 12.05 42.98 -16.99
C ALA A 156 13.03 41.79 -17.10
N GLY A 157 13.40 41.43 -18.32
CA GLY A 157 14.19 40.22 -18.63
C GLY A 157 13.36 38.95 -18.86
N GLN A 158 12.04 38.99 -18.66
CA GLN A 158 11.08 37.95 -19.06
C GLN A 158 10.15 38.40 -20.20
N ASP A 159 10.49 39.52 -20.83
CA ASP A 159 9.71 40.26 -21.82
C ASP A 159 9.67 39.60 -23.20
N SER A 160 10.40 38.51 -23.41
CA SER A 160 10.34 37.74 -24.65
C SER A 160 9.18 36.75 -24.69
N LEU A 161 8.81 36.24 -25.87
CA LEU A 161 7.79 35.20 -26.03
C LEU A 161 8.09 33.96 -25.17
N SER A 162 9.37 33.57 -25.08
CA SER A 162 9.84 32.48 -24.23
C SER A 162 9.76 32.83 -22.74
N GLY A 163 10.11 34.07 -22.37
CA GLY A 163 10.00 34.54 -20.99
C GLY A 163 8.56 34.53 -20.47
N VAL A 164 7.60 34.98 -21.29
CA VAL A 164 6.16 34.91 -20.96
C VAL A 164 5.68 33.48 -20.78
N ARG A 165 6.06 32.58 -21.70
CA ARG A 165 5.75 31.14 -21.57
C ARG A 165 6.25 30.59 -20.24
N ASP A 166 7.50 30.86 -19.91
CA ASP A 166 8.16 30.32 -18.72
C ASP A 166 7.55 30.91 -17.45
N ALA A 167 7.23 32.21 -17.42
CA ALA A 167 6.56 32.87 -16.30
C ALA A 167 5.16 32.27 -16.02
N VAL A 168 4.34 32.06 -17.06
CA VAL A 168 3.00 31.47 -16.91
C VAL A 168 3.08 30.03 -16.41
N ASN A 169 3.97 29.22 -16.97
CA ASN A 169 4.16 27.83 -16.54
C ASN A 169 4.73 27.73 -15.11
N ALA A 170 5.63 28.64 -14.72
CA ALA A 170 6.17 28.70 -13.36
C ALA A 170 5.11 29.09 -12.32
N ALA A 171 4.13 29.91 -12.70
CA ALA A 171 3.07 30.36 -11.80
C ALA A 171 2.07 29.25 -11.43
N LYS A 172 2.01 28.14 -12.19
CA LYS A 172 1.13 26.98 -11.93
C LYS A 172 -0.35 27.36 -11.70
N ILE A 173 -0.82 28.31 -12.49
CA ILE A 173 -2.15 28.92 -12.34
C ILE A 173 -3.28 28.12 -13.01
N GLY A 174 -3.07 26.86 -13.41
CA GLY A 174 -4.09 26.08 -14.11
C GLY A 174 -4.17 26.39 -15.61
N VAL A 175 -3.13 27.02 -16.16
CA VAL A 175 -2.94 27.28 -17.58
C VAL A 175 -1.52 26.85 -17.95
N THR A 176 -1.40 26.09 -19.03
CA THR A 176 -0.12 25.76 -19.66
C THR A 176 0.09 26.64 -20.88
N ALA A 177 1.25 27.29 -20.95
CA ALA A 177 1.71 28.07 -22.09
C ALA A 177 2.74 27.29 -22.91
N THR A 178 2.64 27.34 -24.24
CA THR A 178 3.64 26.77 -25.16
C THR A 178 3.82 27.65 -26.39
N ILE A 179 4.94 27.51 -27.10
CA ILE A 179 5.18 28.19 -28.37
C ILE A 179 5.03 27.17 -29.48
N VAL A 180 4.10 27.42 -30.41
CA VAL A 180 3.90 26.64 -31.62
C VAL A 180 4.50 27.39 -32.80
N ASP A 181 5.24 26.68 -33.65
CA ASP A 181 5.82 27.21 -34.88
C ASP A 181 5.05 26.68 -36.10
N ASP A 182 4.44 27.57 -36.88
CA ASP A 182 3.77 27.20 -38.14
C ASP A 182 4.73 27.10 -39.35
N GLY A 183 6.03 27.34 -39.14
CA GLY A 183 7.07 27.20 -40.15
C GLY A 183 7.25 28.43 -41.05
N SER A 184 6.42 29.46 -40.89
CA SER A 184 6.57 30.73 -41.60
C SER A 184 7.54 31.69 -40.90
N ALA A 185 7.97 32.73 -41.61
CA ALA A 185 8.90 33.75 -41.09
C ALA A 185 8.35 34.54 -39.89
N THR A 186 7.04 34.55 -39.68
CA THR A 186 6.35 35.10 -38.49
C THR A 186 5.47 34.05 -37.82
N GLY A 187 5.94 32.80 -37.82
CA GLY A 187 5.15 31.63 -37.45
C GLY A 187 5.09 31.26 -35.98
N LYS A 188 5.84 31.95 -35.11
CA LYS A 188 5.92 31.61 -33.68
C LYS A 188 4.70 32.18 -32.95
N ARG A 189 3.91 31.33 -32.30
CA ARG A 189 2.68 31.73 -31.60
C ARG A 189 2.69 31.20 -30.19
N LEU A 190 2.41 32.07 -29.22
CA LEU A 190 2.17 31.65 -27.85
C LEU A 190 0.75 31.09 -27.75
N VAL A 191 0.64 29.90 -27.20
CA VAL A 191 -0.61 29.17 -27.05
C VAL A 191 -0.86 28.89 -25.58
N PHE A 192 -1.97 29.41 -25.07
CA PHE A 192 -2.47 29.11 -23.73
C PHE A 192 -3.51 28.01 -23.80
N THR A 193 -3.35 26.99 -22.96
CA THR A 193 -4.32 25.91 -22.81
C THR A 193 -4.72 25.81 -21.34
N SER A 194 -6.02 25.78 -21.04
CA SER A 194 -6.49 25.47 -19.69
C SER A 194 -6.05 24.04 -19.32
N ASP A 195 -5.55 23.83 -18.10
CA ASP A 195 -5.11 22.50 -17.66
C ASP A 195 -6.30 21.55 -17.42
N ALA A 196 -7.49 22.11 -17.20
CA ALA A 196 -8.75 21.38 -17.04
C ALA A 196 -9.70 21.61 -18.23
N SER A 197 -10.44 20.57 -18.59
CA SER A 197 -11.56 20.63 -19.53
C SER A 197 -12.85 21.11 -18.88
N GLY A 198 -13.88 21.33 -19.69
CA GLY A 198 -15.22 21.68 -19.26
C GLY A 198 -15.61 23.11 -19.59
N ALA A 199 -16.90 23.38 -19.71
CA ALA A 199 -17.44 24.67 -20.12
C ALA A 199 -17.05 25.82 -19.16
N ALA A 200 -16.99 25.52 -17.86
CA ALA A 200 -16.56 26.44 -16.79
C ALA A 200 -15.05 26.75 -16.80
N ARG A 201 -14.28 26.15 -17.71
CA ARG A 201 -12.84 26.41 -17.90
C ARG A 201 -12.57 27.31 -19.10
N SER A 202 -13.56 28.11 -19.51
CA SER A 202 -13.31 29.22 -20.42
C SER A 202 -12.51 30.29 -19.69
N MET A 203 -11.57 30.92 -20.39
CA MET A 203 -10.65 31.92 -19.86
C MET A 203 -11.04 33.31 -20.35
N ARG A 204 -10.86 34.29 -19.46
CA ARG A 204 -10.66 35.71 -19.78
C ARG A 204 -9.26 36.10 -19.32
N ILE A 205 -8.49 36.75 -20.18
CA ILE A 205 -7.12 37.21 -19.91
C ILE A 205 -7.12 38.74 -19.98
N GLY A 206 -7.15 39.36 -18.81
CA GLY A 206 -6.90 40.79 -18.65
C GLY A 206 -5.40 41.08 -18.69
N VAL A 207 -5.03 42.23 -19.25
CA VAL A 207 -3.63 42.68 -19.30
C VAL A 207 -3.53 44.05 -18.65
N ALA A 208 -2.52 44.23 -17.81
CA ALA A 208 -2.03 45.54 -17.40
C ALA A 208 -0.62 45.67 -17.99
N ASP A 209 -0.52 46.40 -19.10
CA ASP A 209 0.73 46.64 -19.82
C ASP A 209 1.44 47.87 -19.22
N ASP A 210 2.77 47.87 -19.22
CA ASP A 210 3.57 48.94 -18.61
C ASP A 210 3.48 50.26 -19.40
N ASP A 211 3.08 50.21 -20.67
CA ASP A 211 2.78 51.40 -21.48
C ASP A 211 1.39 52.01 -21.19
N ALA A 212 0.63 51.40 -20.27
CA ALA A 212 -0.74 51.73 -19.88
C ALA A 212 -1.80 51.58 -21.00
N ALA A 213 -1.45 51.01 -22.16
CA ALA A 213 -2.34 50.75 -23.28
C ALA A 213 -2.84 49.28 -23.30
N ASN A 214 -3.56 48.88 -22.24
CA ASN A 214 -3.94 47.51 -21.88
C ASN A 214 -4.75 46.66 -22.89
N GLY A 215 -5.14 47.19 -24.05
CA GLY A 215 -6.03 46.52 -24.97
C GLY A 215 -5.57 46.50 -26.43
N ASP A 216 -4.52 47.25 -26.77
CA ASP A 216 -4.11 47.41 -28.16
C ASP A 216 -3.36 46.17 -28.70
N ALA A 217 -2.96 46.23 -29.97
CA ALA A 217 -2.25 45.14 -30.64
C ALA A 217 -0.72 45.26 -30.52
N ALA A 218 -0.22 46.02 -29.54
CA ALA A 218 1.20 46.17 -29.23
C ALA A 218 1.50 45.56 -27.85
N GLY A 219 2.79 45.46 -27.52
CA GLY A 219 3.21 45.06 -26.18
C GLY A 219 2.64 43.71 -25.69
N LEU A 220 2.53 43.62 -24.37
CA LEU A 220 1.93 42.51 -23.66
C LEU A 220 0.42 42.45 -23.92
N SER A 221 -0.22 43.58 -24.25
CA SER A 221 -1.63 43.69 -24.64
C SER A 221 -2.02 42.80 -25.83
N ARG A 222 -1.05 42.38 -26.67
CA ARG A 222 -1.25 41.33 -27.70
C ARG A 222 -1.76 40.01 -27.15
N LEU A 223 -1.63 39.77 -25.85
CA LEU A 223 -2.09 38.56 -25.15
C LEU A 223 -3.45 38.73 -24.46
N ALA A 224 -4.08 39.90 -24.58
CA ALA A 224 -5.41 40.15 -24.04
C ALA A 224 -6.47 39.30 -24.72
N TRP A 225 -7.38 38.76 -23.91
CA TRP A 225 -8.53 38.00 -24.38
C TRP A 225 -9.74 38.23 -23.49
N ASP A 226 -10.65 39.08 -23.97
CA ASP A 226 -12.02 39.18 -23.47
C ASP A 226 -12.99 38.70 -24.57
N PRO A 227 -13.79 37.65 -24.32
CA PRO A 227 -14.83 37.21 -25.25
C PRO A 227 -15.78 38.34 -25.71
N ALA A 228 -16.03 39.32 -24.82
CA ALA A 228 -16.86 40.50 -25.08
C ALA A 228 -16.09 41.66 -25.74
N GLY A 229 -14.76 41.58 -25.79
CA GLY A 229 -13.89 42.60 -26.36
C GLY A 229 -13.97 42.68 -27.89
N THR A 230 -13.44 43.78 -28.44
CA THR A 230 -13.37 43.99 -29.90
C THR A 230 -12.03 43.48 -30.43
N PRO A 231 -11.95 42.83 -31.61
CA PRO A 231 -10.67 42.42 -32.18
C PRO A 231 -9.70 43.62 -32.31
N GLY A 232 -8.47 43.46 -31.80
CA GLY A 232 -7.49 44.57 -31.74
C GLY A 232 -7.66 45.53 -30.56
N ALA A 233 -8.69 45.32 -29.72
CA ALA A 233 -9.02 46.12 -28.55
C ALA A 233 -9.55 45.21 -27.42
N GLY A 234 -8.65 44.49 -26.75
CA GLY A 234 -8.93 43.57 -25.64
C GLY A 234 -9.29 42.13 -26.06
N LYS A 235 -9.36 41.84 -27.37
CA LYS A 235 -9.58 40.50 -27.93
C LYS A 235 -8.54 40.19 -29.01
N ASN A 236 -7.29 40.02 -28.56
CA ASN A 236 -6.11 39.96 -29.42
C ASN A 236 -5.61 38.52 -29.66
N LEU A 237 -6.02 37.58 -28.83
CA LEU A 237 -5.85 36.15 -29.07
C LEU A 237 -6.93 35.59 -29.99
N GLU A 238 -6.63 34.45 -30.60
CA GLU A 238 -7.57 33.66 -31.40
C GLU A 238 -7.92 32.35 -30.69
N GLN A 239 -9.20 32.03 -30.58
CA GLN A 239 -9.64 30.78 -29.97
C GLN A 239 -9.52 29.62 -30.95
N LYS A 240 -8.64 28.67 -30.63
CA LYS A 240 -8.39 27.44 -31.42
C LYS A 240 -9.18 26.24 -30.93
N ALA A 241 -9.61 26.24 -29.67
CA ALA A 241 -10.53 25.24 -29.12
C ALA A 241 -11.44 25.89 -28.08
N VAL A 242 -12.73 25.54 -28.11
CA VAL A 242 -13.71 25.94 -27.08
C VAL A 242 -13.52 25.11 -25.81
N ALA A 243 -13.76 25.71 -24.65
CA ALA A 243 -14.01 24.95 -23.43
C ALA A 243 -15.42 24.37 -23.52
N GLN A 244 -15.55 23.06 -23.38
CA GLN A 244 -16.84 22.38 -23.43
C GLN A 244 -16.85 21.19 -22.45
N ASP A 245 -18.02 20.92 -21.88
CA ASP A 245 -18.26 19.70 -21.11
C ASP A 245 -18.43 18.50 -22.05
N ALA A 246 -18.14 17.31 -21.53
CA ALA A 246 -18.59 16.06 -22.13
C ALA A 246 -20.11 15.98 -22.01
N ALA A 247 -20.76 15.45 -23.04
CA ALA A 247 -22.19 15.17 -23.05
C ALA A 247 -22.40 13.74 -23.54
N PHE A 248 -23.05 12.92 -22.73
CA PHE A 248 -23.31 11.52 -23.04
C PHE A 248 -24.61 11.07 -22.35
N SER A 249 -25.10 9.90 -22.71
CA SER A 249 -26.23 9.28 -22.02
C SER A 249 -25.89 7.88 -21.52
N VAL A 250 -26.54 7.47 -20.43
CA VAL A 250 -26.53 6.09 -19.94
C VAL A 250 -27.98 5.63 -19.90
N ASP A 251 -28.33 4.62 -20.68
CA ASP A 251 -29.72 4.13 -20.85
C ASP A 251 -30.72 5.27 -21.18
N GLY A 252 -30.27 6.25 -21.96
CA GLY A 252 -31.04 7.44 -22.35
C GLY A 252 -31.09 8.56 -21.31
N ILE A 253 -30.48 8.39 -20.13
CA ILE A 253 -30.35 9.45 -19.12
C ILE A 253 -29.19 10.36 -19.52
N ALA A 254 -29.48 11.61 -19.88
CA ALA A 254 -28.46 12.59 -20.26
C ALA A 254 -27.60 13.01 -19.07
N ILE A 255 -26.28 13.00 -19.27
CA ILE A 255 -25.27 13.34 -18.28
C ILE A 255 -24.27 14.32 -18.91
N THR A 256 -23.91 15.35 -18.15
CA THR A 256 -22.81 16.26 -18.49
C THR A 256 -21.68 16.14 -17.49
N SER A 257 -20.45 16.32 -17.96
CA SER A 257 -19.26 16.24 -17.12
C SER A 257 -18.18 17.20 -17.61
N SER A 258 -17.51 17.89 -16.68
CA SER A 258 -16.35 18.73 -17.02
C SER A 258 -15.11 17.91 -17.42
N SER A 259 -15.13 16.59 -17.26
CA SER A 259 -14.01 15.68 -17.52
C SER A 259 -14.43 14.50 -18.39
N ASN A 260 -13.49 13.98 -19.19
CA ASN A 260 -13.65 12.72 -19.91
C ASN A 260 -13.46 11.49 -19.01
N THR A 261 -12.93 11.65 -17.81
CA THR A 261 -12.93 10.60 -16.77
C THR A 261 -14.07 10.86 -15.80
N VAL A 262 -15.09 10.00 -15.82
CA VAL A 262 -16.35 10.17 -15.10
C VAL A 262 -16.58 9.03 -14.12
N GLY A 263 -16.48 9.31 -12.82
CA GLY A 263 -16.66 8.30 -11.75
C GLY A 263 -18.05 8.26 -11.09
N SER A 264 -18.94 9.19 -11.45
CA SER A 264 -20.23 9.38 -10.75
C SER A 264 -21.46 9.09 -11.61
N ALA A 265 -21.27 8.71 -12.88
CA ALA A 265 -22.38 8.44 -13.79
C ALA A 265 -23.11 7.14 -13.46
N ILE A 266 -22.36 6.10 -13.09
CA ILE A 266 -22.88 4.81 -12.62
C ILE A 266 -22.16 4.50 -11.31
N ALA A 267 -22.90 4.14 -10.27
CA ALA A 267 -22.33 3.86 -8.96
C ALA A 267 -21.29 2.73 -9.05
N GLY A 268 -20.09 2.98 -8.53
CA GLY A 268 -18.98 2.02 -8.56
C GLY A 268 -18.32 1.86 -9.93
N VAL A 269 -18.59 2.72 -10.92
CA VAL A 269 -17.99 2.62 -12.26
C VAL A 269 -17.30 3.93 -12.63
N THR A 270 -16.08 3.82 -13.16
CA THR A 270 -15.38 4.93 -13.78
C THR A 270 -15.35 4.74 -15.29
N LEU A 271 -15.93 5.68 -16.03
CA LEU A 271 -15.90 5.75 -17.49
C LEU A 271 -14.74 6.67 -17.93
N ASN A 272 -14.01 6.27 -18.95
CA ASN A 272 -13.04 7.12 -19.65
C ASN A 272 -13.48 7.28 -21.09
N LEU A 273 -14.03 8.44 -21.42
CA LEU A 273 -14.51 8.81 -22.74
C LEU A 273 -13.32 9.16 -23.65
N ALA A 274 -13.26 8.57 -24.83
CA ALA A 274 -12.16 8.71 -25.78
C ALA A 274 -12.63 9.11 -27.20
N GLY A 275 -13.89 8.86 -27.54
CA GLY A 275 -14.50 9.18 -28.82
C GLY A 275 -16.00 9.44 -28.70
N GLU A 276 -16.59 9.94 -29.78
CA GLU A 276 -18.03 10.15 -29.91
C GLU A 276 -18.65 8.93 -30.62
N THR A 277 -19.89 8.58 -30.28
CA THR A 277 -20.65 7.53 -30.94
C THR A 277 -21.23 8.03 -32.26
N ASP A 278 -21.39 7.15 -33.25
CA ASP A 278 -21.93 7.45 -34.58
C ASP A 278 -23.47 7.45 -34.64
N GLY A 279 -24.14 7.73 -33.50
CA GLY A 279 -25.58 7.62 -33.33
C GLY A 279 -26.05 6.20 -32.97
N THR A 280 -25.15 5.22 -32.86
CA THR A 280 -25.44 3.93 -32.23
C THR A 280 -24.81 3.87 -30.83
N PRO A 281 -25.59 3.58 -29.77
CA PRO A 281 -25.04 3.43 -28.42
C PRO A 281 -24.05 2.26 -28.35
N ALA A 282 -22.92 2.47 -27.69
CA ALA A 282 -21.99 1.40 -27.34
C ALA A 282 -22.41 0.77 -26.00
N THR A 283 -22.38 -0.55 -25.92
CA THR A 283 -22.83 -1.29 -24.74
C THR A 283 -21.68 -1.50 -23.75
N LEU A 284 -21.96 -1.23 -22.47
CA LEU A 284 -21.17 -1.65 -21.32
C LEU A 284 -21.88 -2.81 -20.61
N VAL A 285 -21.21 -3.95 -20.48
CA VAL A 285 -21.65 -5.09 -19.66
C VAL A 285 -20.79 -5.18 -18.41
N ILE A 286 -21.42 -5.06 -17.25
CA ILE A 286 -20.79 -5.32 -15.96
C ILE A 286 -21.17 -6.72 -15.53
N GLY A 287 -20.17 -7.58 -15.44
CA GLY A 287 -20.31 -8.95 -14.97
C GLY A 287 -19.41 -9.23 -13.78
N ARG A 288 -19.53 -10.41 -13.19
CA ARG A 288 -18.54 -10.88 -12.22
C ARG A 288 -17.22 -11.19 -12.90
N ASN A 289 -16.14 -10.94 -12.19
CA ASN A 289 -14.79 -11.27 -12.60
C ASN A 289 -14.40 -12.65 -12.04
N GLY A 290 -14.89 -13.72 -12.66
CA GLY A 290 -14.50 -15.10 -12.29
C GLY A 290 -12.99 -15.34 -12.43
N GLN A 291 -12.32 -14.60 -13.32
CA GLN A 291 -10.87 -14.69 -13.53
C GLN A 291 -10.07 -14.22 -12.31
N ALA A 292 -10.48 -13.14 -11.64
CA ALA A 292 -9.81 -12.67 -10.43
C ALA A 292 -9.86 -13.74 -9.31
N ALA A 293 -11.04 -14.35 -9.10
CA ALA A 293 -11.19 -15.46 -8.17
C ALA A 293 -10.33 -16.67 -8.57
N ALA A 294 -10.35 -17.06 -9.86
CA ALA A 294 -9.55 -18.17 -10.36
C ALA A 294 -8.04 -17.96 -10.17
N VAL A 295 -7.52 -16.75 -10.43
CA VAL A 295 -6.10 -16.40 -10.23
C VAL A 295 -5.72 -16.43 -8.75
N ALA A 296 -6.56 -15.90 -7.86
CA ALA A 296 -6.32 -15.94 -6.42
C ALA A 296 -6.26 -17.39 -5.93
N MET A 297 -7.22 -18.23 -6.34
CA MET A 297 -7.27 -19.65 -5.98
C MET A 297 -6.12 -20.46 -6.59
N GLN A 298 -5.72 -20.18 -7.82
CA GLN A 298 -4.58 -20.82 -8.46
C GLN A 298 -3.26 -20.48 -7.74
N THR A 299 -3.07 -19.21 -7.38
CA THR A 299 -1.91 -18.75 -6.60
C THR A 299 -1.86 -19.45 -5.24
N PHE A 300 -3.00 -19.55 -4.56
CA PHE A 300 -3.15 -20.28 -3.30
C PHE A 300 -2.78 -21.76 -3.43
N VAL A 301 -3.38 -22.47 -4.39
CA VAL A 301 -3.12 -23.90 -4.61
C VAL A 301 -1.67 -24.15 -4.99
N LYS A 302 -1.07 -23.28 -5.82
CA LYS A 302 0.35 -23.34 -6.15
C LYS A 302 1.23 -23.21 -4.92
N ALA A 303 1.03 -22.17 -4.11
CA ALA A 303 1.83 -21.94 -2.90
C ALA A 303 1.73 -23.11 -1.91
N TYR A 304 0.54 -23.70 -1.78
CA TYR A 304 0.34 -24.88 -0.95
C TYR A 304 1.14 -26.07 -1.49
N ASN A 305 1.06 -26.32 -2.79
CA ASN A 305 1.77 -27.42 -3.44
C ASN A 305 3.29 -27.25 -3.39
N ASP A 306 3.79 -26.02 -3.50
CA ASP A 306 5.21 -25.70 -3.36
C ASP A 306 5.69 -26.01 -1.94
N ALA A 307 4.94 -25.58 -0.91
CA ALA A 307 5.25 -25.89 0.48
C ALA A 307 5.19 -27.39 0.79
N ALA A 308 4.16 -28.09 0.29
CA ALA A 308 4.01 -29.53 0.44
C ALA A 308 5.16 -30.29 -0.24
N THR A 309 5.57 -29.86 -1.43
CA THR A 309 6.69 -30.45 -2.18
C THR A 309 8.02 -30.27 -1.46
N LEU A 310 8.27 -29.07 -0.93
CA LEU A 310 9.47 -28.79 -0.15
C LEU A 310 9.53 -29.63 1.13
N LEU A 311 8.42 -29.70 1.87
CA LEU A 311 8.32 -30.52 3.09
C LEU A 311 8.55 -32.00 2.79
N ASP A 312 7.96 -32.53 1.72
CA ASP A 312 8.20 -33.91 1.29
C ASP A 312 9.67 -34.14 0.93
N ALA A 313 10.25 -33.28 0.09
CA ALA A 313 11.65 -33.38 -0.32
C ALA A 313 12.63 -33.37 0.87
N LEU A 314 12.36 -32.55 1.89
CA LEU A 314 13.21 -32.42 3.07
C LEU A 314 13.02 -33.55 4.09
N THR A 315 11.87 -34.24 4.11
CA THR A 315 11.54 -35.23 5.15
C THR A 315 11.49 -36.68 4.67
N ARG A 316 11.27 -36.92 3.37
CA ARG A 316 11.16 -38.26 2.79
C ARG A 316 12.47 -39.06 2.92
N TYR A 317 12.34 -40.38 3.02
CA TYR A 317 13.45 -41.31 2.86
C TYR A 317 13.42 -41.88 1.44
N ASP A 318 14.53 -41.79 0.71
CA ASP A 318 14.66 -42.43 -0.59
C ASP A 318 15.07 -43.89 -0.40
N ALA A 319 14.09 -44.80 -0.56
CA ALA A 319 14.31 -46.24 -0.44
C ALA A 319 15.21 -46.81 -1.56
N THR A 320 15.21 -46.20 -2.74
CA THR A 320 16.00 -46.65 -3.90
C THR A 320 17.46 -46.24 -3.74
N ALA A 321 17.70 -44.98 -3.37
CA ALA A 321 19.05 -44.49 -3.08
C ALA A 321 19.55 -44.88 -1.68
N ARG A 322 18.69 -45.47 -0.83
CA ARG A 322 18.92 -45.72 0.61
C ARG A 322 19.44 -44.47 1.33
N LYS A 323 18.87 -43.31 1.00
CA LYS A 323 19.36 -42.01 1.45
C LYS A 323 18.26 -41.25 2.20
N ALA A 324 18.60 -40.81 3.41
CA ALA A 324 17.77 -39.89 4.18
C ALA A 324 17.93 -38.46 3.68
N SER A 325 16.84 -37.70 3.67
CA SER A 325 16.85 -36.24 3.50
C SER A 325 17.25 -35.54 4.80
N THR A 326 17.54 -34.23 4.70
CA THR A 326 18.07 -33.41 5.80
C THR A 326 17.20 -33.44 7.07
N LEU A 327 15.87 -33.51 6.91
CA LEU A 327 14.89 -33.52 8.00
C LEU A 327 14.15 -34.87 8.14
N THR A 328 14.69 -35.96 7.60
CA THR A 328 14.06 -37.28 7.78
C THR A 328 13.95 -37.62 9.27
N GLY A 329 12.73 -37.93 9.70
CA GLY A 329 12.43 -38.26 11.10
C GLY A 329 12.28 -37.04 12.03
N ASP A 330 12.40 -35.81 11.53
CA ASP A 330 12.18 -34.62 12.36
C ASP A 330 10.69 -34.51 12.76
N SER A 331 10.41 -34.37 14.05
CA SER A 331 9.05 -34.25 14.59
C SER A 331 8.38 -32.92 14.24
N THR A 332 9.15 -31.85 14.16
CA THR A 332 8.69 -30.48 13.90
C THR A 332 8.18 -30.37 12.47
N ALA A 333 9.00 -30.81 11.50
CA ALA A 333 8.62 -30.83 10.09
C ALA A 333 7.39 -31.71 9.83
N ARG A 334 7.30 -32.87 10.49
CA ARG A 334 6.11 -33.73 10.43
C ARG A 334 4.88 -33.11 11.07
N SER A 335 5.03 -32.39 12.17
CA SER A 335 3.94 -31.67 12.83
C SER A 335 3.34 -30.63 11.89
N VAL A 336 4.18 -29.79 11.26
CA VAL A 336 3.76 -28.81 10.25
C VAL A 336 2.99 -29.50 9.11
N GLN A 337 3.54 -30.58 8.56
CA GLN A 337 2.91 -31.31 7.45
C GLN A 337 1.55 -31.92 7.85
N THR A 338 1.38 -32.34 9.11
CA THR A 338 0.10 -32.87 9.63
C THR A 338 -0.91 -31.75 9.87
N GLN A 339 -0.48 -30.61 10.44
CA GLN A 339 -1.35 -29.45 10.70
C GLN A 339 -1.89 -28.85 9.40
N LEU A 340 -1.05 -28.69 8.38
CA LEU A 340 -1.47 -28.21 7.06
C LEU A 340 -2.54 -29.12 6.42
N ARG A 341 -2.33 -30.44 6.49
CA ARG A 341 -3.28 -31.43 5.95
C ARG A 341 -4.59 -31.48 6.73
N GLY A 342 -4.54 -31.38 8.06
CA GLY A 342 -5.72 -31.42 8.92
C GLY A 342 -6.66 -30.22 8.73
N LEU A 343 -6.12 -29.06 8.35
CA LEU A 343 -6.93 -27.87 8.13
C LEU A 343 -7.73 -27.94 6.82
N LEU A 344 -7.13 -28.50 5.77
CA LEU A 344 -7.81 -28.74 4.49
C LEU A 344 -8.95 -29.76 4.61
N SER A 345 -8.79 -30.79 5.45
CA SER A 345 -9.88 -31.73 5.71
C SER A 345 -10.99 -31.11 6.55
N ALA A 346 -10.67 -30.25 7.53
CA ALA A 346 -11.66 -29.50 8.30
C ALA A 346 -12.43 -28.49 7.43
N ALA A 347 -11.78 -27.90 6.42
CA ALA A 347 -12.39 -26.97 5.48
C ALA A 347 -13.50 -27.59 4.61
N ALA A 348 -13.47 -28.91 4.40
CA ALA A 348 -14.48 -29.61 3.61
C ALA A 348 -15.88 -29.66 4.26
N GLN A 349 -16.02 -29.24 5.53
CA GLN A 349 -17.28 -29.27 6.28
C GLN A 349 -17.82 -27.86 6.61
N LEU A 350 -17.25 -26.80 6.03
CA LEU A 350 -17.58 -25.42 6.39
C LEU A 350 -18.97 -24.97 5.92
N VAL A 351 -19.40 -25.45 4.75
CA VAL A 351 -20.68 -25.06 4.15
C VAL A 351 -21.59 -26.29 4.09
N PRO A 352 -22.76 -26.28 4.77
CA PRO A 352 -23.68 -27.41 4.72
C PRO A 352 -24.07 -27.76 3.28
N GLY A 353 -23.87 -29.02 2.89
CA GLY A 353 -24.23 -29.51 1.56
C GLY A 353 -23.29 -29.11 0.41
N LYS A 354 -22.15 -28.47 0.70
CA LYS A 354 -21.12 -28.12 -0.28
C LYS A 354 -19.73 -28.48 0.22
N SER A 355 -18.82 -28.75 -0.70
CA SER A 355 -17.44 -29.16 -0.42
C SER A 355 -16.43 -28.32 -1.22
N LEU A 356 -15.16 -28.38 -0.83
CA LEU A 356 -14.07 -27.76 -1.62
C LEU A 356 -13.99 -28.31 -3.04
N ALA A 357 -14.43 -29.56 -3.26
CA ALA A 357 -14.45 -30.19 -4.59
C ALA A 357 -15.50 -29.56 -5.52
N ASP A 358 -16.59 -29.02 -4.97
CA ASP A 358 -17.59 -28.25 -5.72
C ASP A 358 -17.01 -26.91 -6.18
N ALA A 359 -16.11 -26.32 -5.38
CA ALA A 359 -15.30 -25.16 -5.75
C ALA A 359 -14.07 -25.51 -6.61
N GLY A 360 -13.96 -26.75 -7.08
CA GLY A 360 -12.88 -27.20 -7.96
C GLY A 360 -11.57 -27.58 -7.25
N ILE A 361 -11.50 -27.61 -5.93
CA ILE A 361 -10.30 -28.02 -5.19
C ILE A 361 -10.42 -29.46 -4.71
N THR A 362 -9.48 -30.30 -5.12
CA THR A 362 -9.44 -31.71 -4.72
C THR A 362 -8.07 -32.08 -4.16
N SER A 363 -8.04 -32.96 -3.17
CA SER A 363 -6.79 -33.48 -2.60
C SER A 363 -6.31 -34.72 -3.34
N GLN A 364 -5.01 -34.78 -3.61
CA GLN A 364 -4.33 -35.91 -4.23
C GLN A 364 -3.78 -36.87 -3.17
N ARG A 365 -3.40 -38.09 -3.59
CA ARG A 365 -2.90 -39.14 -2.66
C ARG A 365 -1.61 -38.76 -1.93
N ASP A 366 -0.82 -37.88 -2.53
CA ASP A 366 0.43 -37.35 -1.97
C ASP A 366 0.21 -36.13 -1.05
N GLY A 367 -1.05 -35.71 -0.85
CA GLY A 367 -1.42 -34.56 -0.02
C GLY A 367 -1.34 -33.21 -0.72
N ARG A 368 -1.01 -33.18 -2.02
CA ARG A 368 -1.11 -31.98 -2.87
C ARG A 368 -2.56 -31.68 -3.27
N LEU A 369 -2.80 -30.49 -3.79
CA LEU A 369 -4.10 -30.03 -4.26
C LEU A 369 -4.12 -29.90 -5.79
N ALA A 370 -5.23 -30.30 -6.40
CA ALA A 370 -5.57 -30.00 -7.77
C ALA A 370 -6.69 -28.95 -7.82
N PHE A 371 -6.64 -28.06 -8.82
CA PHE A 371 -7.59 -26.97 -9.00
C PHE A 371 -8.21 -27.00 -10.40
N ASP A 372 -9.55 -26.99 -10.44
CA ASP A 372 -10.36 -26.86 -11.64
C ASP A 372 -11.07 -25.50 -11.66
N PRO A 373 -10.58 -24.52 -12.46
CA PRO A 373 -11.16 -23.18 -12.50
C PRO A 373 -12.58 -23.16 -13.06
N ALA A 374 -12.97 -24.13 -13.91
CA ALA A 374 -14.31 -24.16 -14.49
C ALA A 374 -15.38 -24.49 -13.44
N LYS A 375 -15.06 -25.35 -12.47
CA LYS A 375 -15.94 -25.63 -11.33
C LYS A 375 -16.11 -24.44 -10.40
N LEU A 376 -15.02 -23.72 -10.13
CA LEU A 376 -15.09 -22.48 -9.35
C LEU A 376 -15.98 -21.45 -10.03
N ASP A 377 -15.81 -21.25 -11.33
CA ASP A 377 -16.60 -20.29 -12.11
C ASP A 377 -18.09 -20.66 -12.12
N ALA A 378 -18.42 -21.94 -12.32
CA ALA A 378 -19.80 -22.44 -12.23
C ALA A 378 -20.42 -22.28 -10.84
N LEU A 379 -19.65 -22.50 -9.77
CA LEU A 379 -20.14 -22.32 -8.40
C LEU A 379 -20.30 -20.84 -8.06
N LEU A 380 -19.38 -19.97 -8.50
CA LEU A 380 -19.54 -18.52 -8.36
C LEU A 380 -20.82 -18.06 -9.05
N ALA A 381 -21.05 -18.48 -10.30
CA ALA A 381 -22.25 -18.10 -11.05
C ALA A 381 -23.56 -18.52 -10.37
N SER A 382 -23.60 -19.68 -9.72
CA SER A 382 -24.82 -20.22 -9.08
C SER A 382 -24.98 -19.81 -7.61
N ASP A 383 -23.89 -19.73 -6.83
CA ASP A 383 -23.90 -19.41 -5.40
C ASP A 383 -22.52 -18.87 -4.93
N ALA A 384 -22.26 -17.59 -5.16
CA ALA A 384 -21.05 -16.93 -4.65
C ALA A 384 -20.94 -16.95 -3.13
N SER A 385 -22.07 -16.89 -2.42
CA SER A 385 -22.06 -16.80 -0.96
C SER A 385 -21.46 -18.05 -0.32
N SER A 386 -21.68 -19.21 -0.95
CA SER A 386 -21.03 -20.46 -0.59
C SER A 386 -19.50 -20.39 -0.80
N VAL A 387 -19.03 -19.84 -1.91
CA VAL A 387 -17.58 -19.70 -2.17
C VAL A 387 -16.92 -18.75 -1.16
N GLU A 388 -17.55 -17.62 -0.89
CA GLU A 388 -17.08 -16.67 0.12
C GLU A 388 -17.00 -17.33 1.49
N SER A 389 -18.03 -18.09 1.90
CA SER A 389 -18.05 -18.79 3.19
C SER A 389 -17.03 -19.93 3.28
N MET A 390 -16.69 -20.55 2.15
CA MET A 390 -15.69 -21.61 2.10
C MET A 390 -14.27 -21.11 2.30
N PHE A 391 -13.92 -19.91 1.81
CA PHE A 391 -12.53 -19.44 1.79
C PHE A 391 -12.29 -18.20 2.64
N ALA A 392 -13.20 -17.24 2.58
CA ALA A 392 -13.05 -15.94 3.21
C ALA A 392 -13.45 -15.94 4.69
N ALA A 393 -12.97 -14.94 5.43
CA ALA A 393 -13.54 -14.59 6.72
C ALA A 393 -14.78 -13.70 6.50
N LEU A 394 -15.92 -14.11 7.05
CA LEU A 394 -17.18 -13.39 6.92
C LEU A 394 -17.71 -13.01 8.28
N GLY A 395 -18.25 -11.79 8.38
CA GLY A 395 -19.00 -11.33 9.53
C GLY A 395 -20.41 -10.94 9.11
N LYS A 396 -21.42 -11.49 9.76
CA LYS A 396 -22.83 -11.19 9.51
C LYS A 396 -23.45 -10.60 10.77
N ALA A 397 -23.84 -9.33 10.69
CA ALA A 397 -24.60 -8.68 11.74
C ALA A 397 -26.09 -9.05 11.66
N SER A 398 -26.74 -9.21 12.80
CA SER A 398 -28.20 -9.41 12.89
C SER A 398 -28.98 -8.09 12.79
N ASP A 399 -28.35 -6.96 13.10
CA ASP A 399 -28.94 -5.63 13.01
C ASP A 399 -28.53 -4.97 11.69
N ALA A 400 -29.49 -4.48 10.91
CA ALA A 400 -29.26 -3.82 9.62
C ALA A 400 -28.47 -2.51 9.72
N ARG A 401 -28.36 -1.95 10.92
CA ARG A 401 -27.60 -0.74 11.24
C ARG A 401 -26.16 -1.00 11.67
N VAL A 402 -25.77 -2.27 11.77
CA VAL A 402 -24.39 -2.68 12.03
C VAL A 402 -23.88 -3.36 10.78
N SER A 403 -22.78 -2.85 10.23
CA SER A 403 -22.09 -3.51 9.13
C SER A 403 -20.69 -3.95 9.55
N VAL A 404 -20.26 -5.13 9.10
CA VAL A 404 -18.91 -5.60 9.35
C VAL A 404 -18.00 -4.95 8.33
N SER A 405 -17.16 -4.02 8.79
CA SER A 405 -16.22 -3.27 7.96
C SER A 405 -14.90 -4.03 7.77
N GLY A 406 -14.54 -4.93 8.69
CA GLY A 406 -13.34 -5.74 8.55
C GLY A 406 -13.17 -6.78 9.65
N LEU A 407 -12.31 -7.76 9.38
CA LEU A 407 -11.91 -8.84 10.28
C LEU A 407 -10.39 -8.87 10.36
N GLY A 408 -9.84 -9.04 11.56
CA GLY A 408 -8.41 -9.24 11.75
C GLY A 408 -8.03 -10.72 11.62
N SER A 409 -6.75 -11.00 11.40
CA SER A 409 -6.23 -12.38 11.39
C SER A 409 -6.40 -13.12 12.72
N ALA A 410 -6.51 -12.37 13.83
CA ALA A 410 -6.74 -12.87 15.18
C ALA A 410 -8.24 -13.00 15.54
N THR A 411 -9.16 -12.59 14.66
CA THR A 411 -10.60 -12.69 14.95
C THR A 411 -11.01 -14.16 14.90
N ALA A 412 -11.46 -14.71 16.02
CA ALA A 412 -11.93 -16.09 16.09
C ALA A 412 -13.34 -16.24 15.50
N ALA A 413 -13.66 -17.43 14.97
CA ALA A 413 -15.02 -17.79 14.61
C ALA A 413 -15.91 -17.82 15.86
N GLY A 414 -17.12 -17.29 15.77
CA GLY A 414 -18.04 -17.23 16.91
C GLY A 414 -19.11 -16.16 16.75
N THR A 415 -19.97 -16.03 17.76
CA THR A 415 -21.02 -15.02 17.80
C THR A 415 -20.70 -13.99 18.88
N TYR A 416 -20.67 -12.72 18.49
CA TYR A 416 -20.31 -11.60 19.36
C TYR A 416 -21.49 -10.66 19.52
N SER A 417 -21.94 -10.43 20.76
CA SER A 417 -22.94 -9.41 21.05
C SER A 417 -22.36 -8.01 20.82
N VAL A 418 -23.20 -7.09 20.35
CA VAL A 418 -22.82 -5.69 20.13
C VAL A 418 -23.70 -4.81 20.99
N ASP A 419 -23.10 -3.89 21.75
CA ASP A 419 -23.81 -2.87 22.51
C ASP A 419 -23.17 -1.51 22.25
N VAL A 420 -23.97 -0.49 21.95
CA VAL A 420 -23.50 0.87 21.66
C VAL A 420 -23.87 1.79 22.81
N THR A 421 -22.88 2.23 23.59
CA THR A 421 -23.08 3.11 24.73
C THR A 421 -23.08 4.59 24.36
N THR A 422 -22.35 4.96 23.29
CA THR A 422 -22.25 6.33 22.79
C THR A 422 -22.30 6.31 21.27
N LEU A 423 -23.09 7.20 20.68
CA LEU A 423 -23.11 7.39 19.24
C LEU A 423 -22.04 8.37 18.78
N ALA A 424 -21.53 8.11 17.59
CA ALA A 424 -20.68 9.04 16.89
C ALA A 424 -21.49 10.28 16.47
N ARG A 425 -20.91 11.47 16.65
CA ARG A 425 -21.55 12.74 16.23
C ARG A 425 -20.53 13.69 15.63
N SER A 426 -21.02 14.57 14.75
CA SER A 426 -20.26 15.71 14.24
C SER A 426 -20.27 16.87 15.23
N ALA A 427 -19.27 17.73 15.16
CA ALA A 427 -19.35 19.04 15.80
C ALA A 427 -20.40 19.91 15.11
N SER A 428 -21.19 20.63 15.92
CA SER A 428 -22.21 21.53 15.41
C SER A 428 -22.29 22.81 16.24
N VAL A 429 -22.73 23.89 15.61
CA VAL A 429 -23.06 25.17 16.23
C VAL A 429 -24.45 25.55 15.75
N GLU A 430 -25.42 25.51 16.65
CA GLU A 430 -26.81 25.86 16.37
C GLU A 430 -27.14 27.21 17.00
N GLY A 431 -27.74 28.11 16.22
CA GLY A 431 -28.06 29.45 16.68
C GLY A 431 -29.08 29.46 17.81
N GLY A 432 -28.97 30.44 18.70
CA GLY A 432 -29.96 30.66 19.77
C GLY A 432 -31.17 31.48 19.33
N ALA A 433 -31.11 32.09 18.14
CA ALA A 433 -32.15 32.96 17.58
C ALA A 433 -32.12 32.91 16.04
N ALA A 434 -33.18 33.46 15.41
CA ALA A 434 -33.24 33.59 13.96
C ALA A 434 -32.12 34.51 13.45
N ALA A 435 -31.47 34.11 12.36
CA ALA A 435 -30.38 34.88 11.77
C ALA A 435 -30.89 36.17 11.12
N ALA A 436 -30.09 37.23 11.22
CA ALA A 436 -30.31 38.45 10.47
C ALA A 436 -30.19 38.18 8.96
N LEU A 437 -30.94 38.93 8.16
CA LEU A 437 -30.92 38.84 6.69
C LEU A 437 -30.30 40.08 6.04
N ALA A 438 -29.86 41.07 6.82
CA ALA A 438 -29.19 42.27 6.35
C ALA A 438 -27.89 42.47 7.14
N TYR A 439 -26.82 42.80 6.43
CA TYR A 439 -25.47 42.94 6.95
C TYR A 439 -24.84 44.23 6.40
N THR A 440 -24.09 44.92 7.23
CA THR A 440 -23.37 46.15 6.93
C THR A 440 -21.90 45.82 6.68
N ALA A 441 -21.42 46.18 5.49
CA ALA A 441 -20.06 45.90 5.06
C ALA A 441 -19.02 46.44 6.06
N GLY A 442 -18.10 45.58 6.52
CA GLY A 442 -17.05 45.90 7.48
C GLY A 442 -17.50 46.04 8.94
N VAL A 443 -18.80 45.89 9.25
CA VAL A 443 -19.33 46.00 10.62
C VAL A 443 -19.72 44.62 11.15
N ASP A 444 -20.64 43.92 10.48
CA ASP A 444 -21.22 42.64 10.93
C ASP A 444 -21.27 41.59 9.80
N ASP A 445 -20.41 41.73 8.78
CA ASP A 445 -20.37 40.86 7.60
C ASP A 445 -19.22 39.83 7.61
N ALA A 446 -18.27 39.91 8.55
CA ALA A 446 -17.11 39.01 8.58
C ALA A 446 -17.37 37.76 9.44
N LEU A 447 -17.29 36.58 8.82
CA LEU A 447 -17.39 35.29 9.49
C LEU A 447 -16.07 34.52 9.37
N THR A 448 -15.58 33.99 10.47
CA THR A 448 -14.44 33.06 10.50
C THR A 448 -14.89 31.75 11.13
N ALA A 449 -14.75 30.65 10.39
CA ALA A 449 -15.03 29.31 10.87
C ALA A 449 -13.72 28.55 11.05
N THR A 450 -13.54 27.94 12.22
CA THR A 450 -12.48 26.94 12.43
C THR A 450 -13.12 25.56 12.45
N VAL A 451 -12.80 24.77 11.43
CA VAL A 451 -13.38 23.44 11.18
C VAL A 451 -12.27 22.42 11.17
N ASP A 452 -12.33 21.43 12.05
CA ASP A 452 -11.35 20.35 12.18
C ASP A 452 -9.89 20.87 12.23
N GLY A 453 -9.69 21.97 12.96
CA GLY A 453 -8.40 22.63 13.13
C GLY A 453 -8.00 23.62 12.01
N LYS A 454 -8.77 23.74 10.92
CA LYS A 454 -8.51 24.71 9.85
C LYS A 454 -9.41 25.94 9.97
N SER A 455 -8.80 27.12 10.10
CA SER A 455 -9.50 28.40 10.13
C SER A 455 -9.60 29.01 8.73
N VAL A 456 -10.81 29.43 8.35
CA VAL A 456 -11.10 30.16 7.11
C VAL A 456 -12.04 31.33 7.37
N GLY A 457 -11.79 32.44 6.70
CA GLY A 457 -12.62 33.65 6.77
C GLY A 457 -13.42 33.84 5.48
N VAL A 458 -14.67 34.30 5.61
CA VAL A 458 -15.56 34.66 4.51
C VAL A 458 -16.34 35.94 4.86
N THR A 459 -16.79 36.66 3.84
CA THR A 459 -17.65 37.83 3.99
C THR A 459 -19.06 37.57 3.48
N LEU A 460 -20.05 38.03 4.24
CA LEU A 460 -21.48 37.93 3.91
C LEU A 460 -21.88 39.01 2.91
N ALA A 461 -22.91 38.73 2.11
CA ALA A 461 -23.52 39.74 1.26
C ALA A 461 -24.37 40.71 2.10
N ALA A 462 -24.58 41.93 1.60
CA ALA A 462 -25.30 42.96 2.32
C ALA A 462 -26.76 42.58 2.66
N SER A 463 -27.40 41.70 1.88
CA SER A 463 -28.75 41.23 2.15
C SER A 463 -29.06 39.87 1.56
N TYR A 464 -29.96 39.13 2.20
CA TYR A 464 -30.45 37.82 1.77
C TYR A 464 -31.98 37.79 1.75
N ALA A 465 -32.57 37.09 0.77
CA ALA A 465 -34.02 36.98 0.65
C ALA A 465 -34.65 36.11 1.74
N SER A 466 -33.89 35.14 2.28
CA SER A 466 -34.34 34.23 3.33
C SER A 466 -33.16 33.61 4.09
N ALA A 467 -33.45 33.02 5.26
CA ALA A 467 -32.46 32.26 6.03
C ALA A 467 -31.92 31.04 5.25
N ALA A 468 -32.73 30.45 4.36
CA ALA A 468 -32.29 29.34 3.51
C ALA A 468 -31.27 29.81 2.45
N THR A 469 -31.51 30.96 1.81
CA THR A 469 -30.54 31.55 0.86
C THR A 469 -29.25 32.00 1.56
N LEU A 470 -29.36 32.51 2.79
CA LEU A 470 -28.20 32.82 3.63
C LEU A 470 -27.40 31.56 3.98
N ALA A 471 -28.07 30.51 4.46
CA ALA A 471 -27.43 29.24 4.79
C ALA A 471 -26.68 28.64 3.59
N ALA A 472 -27.31 28.64 2.41
CA ALA A 472 -26.71 28.13 1.18
C ALA A 472 -25.46 28.94 0.76
N ASP A 473 -25.53 30.26 0.78
CA ASP A 473 -24.39 31.13 0.45
C ASP A 473 -23.23 30.95 1.43
N VAL A 474 -23.53 30.92 2.74
CA VAL A 474 -22.52 30.72 3.78
C VAL A 474 -21.86 29.34 3.67
N ALA A 475 -22.64 28.28 3.45
CA ALA A 475 -22.11 26.95 3.22
C ALA A 475 -21.19 26.92 1.98
N SER A 476 -21.63 27.54 0.87
CA SER A 476 -20.85 27.60 -0.36
C SER A 476 -19.51 28.31 -0.16
N LYS A 477 -19.54 29.51 0.43
CA LYS A 477 -18.35 30.33 0.69
C LYS A 477 -17.38 29.63 1.65
N LEU A 478 -17.87 29.09 2.77
CA LEU A 478 -17.01 28.38 3.73
C LEU A 478 -16.37 27.15 3.11
N ASN A 479 -17.13 26.35 2.35
CA ASN A 479 -16.59 25.16 1.70
C ASN A 479 -15.61 25.51 0.57
N GLY A 480 -15.86 26.58 -0.19
CA GLY A 480 -14.93 27.10 -1.18
C GLY A 480 -13.63 27.59 -0.55
N ALA A 481 -13.71 28.31 0.58
CA ALA A 481 -12.53 28.77 1.32
C ALA A 481 -11.74 27.60 1.94
N LEU A 482 -12.42 26.60 2.51
CA LEU A 482 -11.80 25.37 3.02
C LEU A 482 -11.06 24.61 1.93
N ALA A 483 -11.68 24.46 0.75
CA ALA A 483 -11.06 23.79 -0.40
C ALA A 483 -9.81 24.54 -0.89
N GLN A 484 -9.88 25.87 -1.02
CA GLN A 484 -8.73 26.69 -1.38
C GLN A 484 -7.60 26.61 -0.34
N ALA A 485 -7.95 26.48 0.94
CA ALA A 485 -6.98 26.32 2.01
C ALA A 485 -6.43 24.88 2.16
N GLY A 486 -6.76 23.99 1.20
CA GLY A 486 -6.30 22.60 1.14
C GLY A 486 -7.00 21.65 2.11
N SER A 487 -8.15 22.04 2.68
CA SER A 487 -8.88 21.22 3.65
C SER A 487 -9.86 20.26 2.98
N ALA A 488 -9.87 19.02 3.46
CA ALA A 488 -10.89 18.03 3.13
C ALA A 488 -12.19 18.22 3.93
N ALA A 489 -12.16 19.00 5.02
CA ALA A 489 -13.33 19.28 5.84
C ALA A 489 -14.39 20.06 5.05
N ARG A 490 -15.67 19.83 5.37
CA ARG A 490 -16.80 20.57 4.84
C ARG A 490 -17.77 20.90 5.96
N VAL A 491 -18.55 21.95 5.77
CA VAL A 491 -19.62 22.38 6.68
C VAL A 491 -20.94 22.35 5.93
N ARG A 492 -21.95 21.75 6.56
CA ARG A 492 -23.36 21.90 6.20
C ARG A 492 -23.93 23.04 7.00
N VAL A 493 -24.68 23.92 6.35
CA VAL A 493 -25.44 24.97 7.02
C VAL A 493 -26.91 24.77 6.67
N GLY A 494 -27.71 24.45 7.67
CA GLY A 494 -29.16 24.32 7.56
C GLY A 494 -29.88 25.48 8.22
N SER A 495 -31.15 25.68 7.88
CA SER A 495 -32.02 26.63 8.57
C SER A 495 -33.34 25.98 8.96
N SER A 496 -33.77 26.13 10.22
CA SER A 496 -35.10 25.73 10.69
C SER A 496 -35.70 26.85 11.50
N GLY A 497 -36.91 27.33 11.13
CA GLY A 497 -37.54 28.47 11.81
C GLY A 497 -36.71 29.76 11.78
N GLY A 498 -35.82 29.93 10.79
CA GLY A 498 -34.89 31.07 10.69
C GLY A 498 -33.59 30.92 11.49
N VAL A 499 -33.49 29.91 12.36
CA VAL A 499 -32.28 29.58 13.12
C VAL A 499 -31.33 28.78 12.24
N LEU A 500 -30.06 29.19 12.20
CA LEU A 500 -29.03 28.48 11.44
C LEU A 500 -28.35 27.40 12.29
N LYS A 501 -28.08 26.25 11.67
CA LYS A 501 -27.26 25.19 12.23
C LYS A 501 -26.09 24.90 11.32
N PHE A 502 -24.89 25.05 11.86
CA PHE A 502 -23.64 24.69 11.21
C PHE A 502 -23.21 23.33 11.72
N GLU A 503 -22.84 22.42 10.83
CA GLU A 503 -22.45 21.07 11.18
C GLU A 503 -21.26 20.63 10.32
N SER A 504 -20.20 20.13 10.95
CA SER A 504 -19.08 19.52 10.22
C SER A 504 -19.54 18.22 9.56
N THR A 505 -19.11 17.96 8.33
CA THR A 505 -19.35 16.66 7.69
C THR A 505 -18.46 15.56 8.26
N THR A 506 -17.41 15.92 9.00
CA THR A 506 -16.54 14.97 9.70
C THR A 506 -17.26 14.49 10.95
N VAL A 507 -17.29 13.18 11.18
CA VAL A 507 -17.91 12.55 12.36
C VAL A 507 -16.82 12.01 13.28
N GLY A 508 -17.02 12.09 14.59
CA GLY A 508 -16.08 11.57 15.60
C GLY A 508 -15.49 12.66 16.47
N ALA A 509 -14.64 12.28 17.43
CA ALA A 509 -14.00 13.22 18.36
C ALA A 509 -13.05 14.21 17.68
N VAL A 510 -12.54 13.86 16.49
CA VAL A 510 -11.74 14.76 15.64
C VAL A 510 -12.55 15.93 15.09
N SER A 511 -13.87 15.77 15.01
CA SER A 511 -14.78 16.78 14.49
C SER A 511 -14.85 17.96 15.47
N THR A 512 -14.41 19.13 15.00
CA THR A 512 -14.45 20.38 15.78
C THR A 512 -14.99 21.51 14.91
N LEU A 513 -15.82 22.37 15.52
CA LEU A 513 -16.41 23.50 14.82
C LEU A 513 -16.55 24.68 15.78
N THR A 514 -15.96 25.80 15.41
CA THR A 514 -16.14 27.08 16.12
C THR A 514 -16.35 28.20 15.12
N LEU A 515 -17.19 29.16 15.49
CA LEU A 515 -17.47 30.36 14.70
C LEU A 515 -16.97 31.59 15.47
N SER A 516 -16.35 32.51 14.75
CA SER A 516 -15.83 33.78 15.25
C SER A 516 -15.97 34.87 14.18
N GLY A 517 -15.65 36.12 14.51
CA GLY A 517 -15.83 37.27 13.61
C GLY A 517 -17.04 38.10 13.97
N THR A 518 -17.21 39.22 13.27
CA THR A 518 -18.22 40.23 13.59
C THR A 518 -19.64 39.80 13.21
N ALA A 519 -19.79 38.91 12.23
CA ALA A 519 -21.08 38.40 11.80
C ALA A 519 -21.74 37.41 12.76
N VAL A 520 -20.98 36.80 13.68
CA VAL A 520 -21.47 35.67 14.49
C VAL A 520 -22.70 36.04 15.32
N ALA A 521 -22.69 37.21 15.96
CA ALA A 521 -23.83 37.63 16.79
C ALA A 521 -25.12 37.79 15.97
N ALA A 522 -25.02 38.30 14.74
CA ALA A 522 -26.14 38.44 13.82
C ALA A 522 -26.56 37.10 13.17
N LEU A 523 -25.61 36.17 13.02
CA LEU A 523 -25.80 34.91 12.30
C LEU A 523 -26.32 33.76 13.17
N VAL A 524 -25.87 33.67 14.43
CA VAL A 524 -26.23 32.59 15.37
C VAL A 524 -26.72 33.10 16.73
N GLY A 525 -26.86 34.40 16.92
CA GLY A 525 -27.29 35.01 18.18
C GLY A 525 -26.20 35.02 19.27
N GLY A 526 -26.56 35.52 20.45
CA GLY A 526 -25.61 35.67 21.58
C GLY A 526 -25.39 34.42 22.43
N SER A 527 -26.14 33.33 22.19
CA SER A 527 -26.03 32.08 22.96
C SER A 527 -26.24 30.86 22.07
N PRO A 528 -25.35 30.61 21.09
CA PRO A 528 -25.44 29.42 20.27
C PRO A 528 -25.18 28.15 21.10
N VAL A 529 -25.85 27.06 20.73
CA VAL A 529 -25.62 25.73 21.30
C VAL A 529 -24.53 25.06 20.46
N SER A 530 -23.35 24.90 21.06
CA SER A 530 -22.24 24.20 20.43
C SER A 530 -22.14 22.78 20.96
N THR A 531 -22.11 21.79 20.07
CA THR A 531 -21.84 20.39 20.40
C THR A 531 -20.49 20.01 19.82
N SER A 532 -19.62 19.40 20.62
CA SER A 532 -18.39 18.79 20.10
C SER A 532 -18.68 17.48 19.39
N GLY A 533 -17.80 17.09 18.46
CA GLY A 533 -17.78 15.74 17.93
C GLY A 533 -17.50 14.70 19.02
N SER A 534 -17.98 13.49 18.82
CA SER A 534 -17.66 12.33 19.68
C SER A 534 -17.58 11.07 18.84
N ASP A 535 -16.70 10.15 19.20
CA ASP A 535 -16.63 8.83 18.58
C ASP A 535 -17.74 7.92 19.11
N VAL A 536 -18.04 6.87 18.35
CA VAL A 536 -18.84 5.75 18.83
C VAL A 536 -18.15 5.11 20.05
N ALA A 537 -18.91 4.65 21.03
CA ALA A 537 -18.38 3.82 22.11
C ALA A 537 -19.34 2.66 22.35
N GLY A 538 -18.80 1.53 22.78
CA GLY A 538 -19.60 0.33 22.95
C GLY A 538 -18.78 -0.89 23.33
N THR A 539 -19.43 -2.05 23.31
CA THR A 539 -18.80 -3.34 23.56
C THR A 539 -19.03 -4.29 22.38
N ILE A 540 -18.06 -5.18 22.17
CA ILE A 540 -18.13 -6.29 21.23
C ILE A 540 -17.79 -7.57 22.01
N GLY A 541 -18.70 -8.54 22.01
CA GLY A 541 -18.56 -9.76 22.82
C GLY A 541 -18.45 -9.48 24.33
N GLY A 542 -19.07 -8.40 24.80
CA GLY A 542 -18.98 -7.94 26.20
C GLY A 542 -17.67 -7.24 26.59
N VAL A 543 -16.73 -7.07 25.66
CA VAL A 543 -15.46 -6.35 25.90
C VAL A 543 -15.55 -4.94 25.32
N ALA A 544 -15.09 -3.93 26.07
CA ALA A 544 -15.06 -2.54 25.61
C ALA A 544 -14.23 -2.40 24.31
N ALA A 545 -14.84 -1.80 23.29
CA ALA A 545 -14.25 -1.64 21.97
C ALA A 545 -13.73 -0.21 21.76
N TYR A 546 -12.74 -0.06 20.87
CA TYR A 546 -12.17 1.22 20.48
C TYR A 546 -12.99 1.86 19.37
N GLY A 547 -13.50 3.07 19.61
CA GLY A 547 -14.26 3.82 18.62
C GLY A 547 -13.45 4.92 17.94
N ILE A 548 -13.60 5.06 16.63
CA ILE A 548 -13.11 6.19 15.84
C ILE A 548 -14.21 6.56 14.84
N GLY A 549 -14.77 7.77 14.93
CA GLY A 549 -15.97 8.12 14.18
C GLY A 549 -17.09 7.10 14.42
N ASN A 550 -17.65 6.55 13.34
CA ASN A 550 -18.69 5.50 13.40
C ASN A 550 -18.11 4.08 13.50
N LEU A 551 -16.79 3.93 13.50
CA LEU A 551 -16.13 2.63 13.46
C LEU A 551 -15.82 2.15 14.88
N LEU A 552 -16.38 1.01 15.26
CA LEU A 552 -16.14 0.33 16.53
C LEU A 552 -15.24 -0.90 16.28
N THR A 553 -14.09 -0.95 16.95
CA THR A 553 -13.06 -1.99 16.75
C THR A 553 -12.83 -2.78 18.03
N ALA A 554 -12.95 -4.10 17.95
CA ALA A 554 -12.69 -4.99 19.07
C ALA A 554 -11.20 -4.98 19.46
N PRO A 555 -10.87 -4.93 20.77
CA PRO A 555 -9.50 -4.81 21.24
C PRO A 555 -8.72 -6.11 21.09
N ALA A 556 -7.39 -5.99 21.03
CA ALA A 556 -6.47 -7.11 21.10
C ALA A 556 -6.65 -7.91 22.40
N GLY A 557 -6.38 -9.22 22.36
CA GLY A 557 -6.54 -10.13 23.50
C GLY A 557 -7.96 -10.62 23.76
N SER A 558 -8.96 -10.14 23.00
CA SER A 558 -10.32 -10.71 22.99
C SER A 558 -10.49 -11.72 21.84
N PRO A 559 -11.43 -12.68 21.91
CA PRO A 559 -11.72 -13.56 20.77
C PRO A 559 -12.22 -12.79 19.53
N ALA A 560 -12.79 -11.61 19.72
CA ALA A 560 -13.22 -10.72 18.65
C ALA A 560 -12.07 -9.84 18.10
N ALA A 561 -10.82 -9.99 18.56
CA ALA A 561 -9.72 -9.08 18.24
C ALA A 561 -9.60 -8.80 16.73
N GLY A 562 -9.66 -7.52 16.36
CA GLY A 562 -9.60 -7.08 14.96
C GLY A 562 -10.95 -7.05 14.22
N LEU A 563 -12.05 -7.49 14.83
CA LEU A 563 -13.40 -7.27 14.30
C LEU A 563 -13.71 -5.77 14.33
N ARG A 564 -14.05 -5.23 13.15
CA ARG A 564 -14.40 -3.82 12.94
C ARG A 564 -15.83 -3.70 12.46
N LEU A 565 -16.61 -2.90 13.16
CA LEU A 565 -18.03 -2.69 12.91
C LEU A 565 -18.30 -1.22 12.60
N LEU A 566 -18.97 -0.95 11.50
CA LEU A 566 -19.51 0.37 11.22
C LEU A 566 -20.92 0.44 11.82
N ILE A 567 -21.11 1.42 12.69
CA ILE A 567 -22.36 1.62 13.42
C ILE A 567 -23.11 2.80 12.82
N ASP A 568 -24.25 2.51 12.20
CA ASP A 568 -25.14 3.51 11.64
C ASP A 568 -26.38 3.70 12.53
N GLY A 569 -26.94 4.91 12.58
CA GLY A 569 -28.21 5.17 13.26
C GLY A 569 -28.13 6.04 14.52
N ALA A 570 -29.31 6.32 15.09
CA ALA A 570 -29.52 7.44 16.03
C ALA A 570 -29.87 7.03 17.47
N THR A 571 -29.80 5.73 17.83
CA THR A 571 -30.07 5.28 19.21
C THR A 571 -28.89 4.51 19.81
N THR A 572 -28.79 4.48 21.14
CA THR A 572 -27.83 3.65 21.89
C THR A 572 -28.50 2.35 22.36
N GLY A 573 -27.71 1.43 22.93
CA GLY A 573 -28.14 0.17 23.51
C GLY A 573 -27.72 -1.07 22.70
N PRO A 574 -28.29 -2.24 23.01
CA PRO A 574 -27.99 -3.50 22.34
C PRO A 574 -28.29 -3.46 20.84
N ARG A 575 -27.35 -3.96 20.02
CA ARG A 575 -27.39 -4.03 18.55
C ARG A 575 -27.31 -5.45 18.02
N GLY A 576 -27.86 -6.39 18.78
CA GLY A 576 -27.89 -7.81 18.42
C GLY A 576 -26.49 -8.42 18.39
N ASN A 577 -26.28 -9.35 17.46
CA ASN A 577 -25.08 -10.17 17.37
C ASN A 577 -24.41 -10.05 16.00
N VAL A 578 -23.09 -10.23 15.99
CA VAL A 578 -22.28 -10.44 14.79
C VAL A 578 -21.77 -11.87 14.81
N GLU A 579 -22.18 -12.67 13.83
CA GLU A 579 -21.67 -14.01 13.60
C GLU A 579 -20.45 -13.94 12.69
N VAL A 580 -19.31 -14.43 13.17
CA VAL A 580 -18.06 -14.53 12.42
C VAL A 580 -17.82 -15.99 12.03
N THR A 581 -17.70 -16.21 10.73
CA THR A 581 -17.35 -17.50 10.13
C THR A 581 -15.98 -17.39 9.47
N LEU A 582 -15.08 -18.32 9.80
CA LEU A 582 -13.75 -18.39 9.19
C LEU A 582 -13.71 -19.50 8.15
N GLY A 583 -13.55 -19.11 6.88
CA GLY A 583 -13.27 -19.99 5.77
C GLY A 583 -11.88 -20.64 5.83
N ALA A 584 -11.62 -21.55 4.89
CA ALA A 584 -10.38 -22.32 4.78
C ALA A 584 -9.14 -21.42 4.66
N GLY A 585 -9.21 -20.36 3.85
CA GLY A 585 -8.13 -19.40 3.65
C GLY A 585 -7.80 -18.65 4.94
N ALA A 586 -8.83 -18.16 5.63
CA ALA A 586 -8.68 -17.46 6.91
C ALA A 586 -8.09 -18.37 8.00
N ARG A 587 -8.63 -19.58 8.18
CA ARG A 587 -8.11 -20.56 9.15
C ARG A 587 -6.66 -20.93 8.88
N LEU A 588 -6.31 -21.13 7.62
CA LEU A 588 -4.94 -21.43 7.22
C LEU A 588 -4.01 -20.25 7.48
N GLY A 589 -4.48 -19.02 7.21
CA GLY A 589 -3.77 -17.80 7.56
C GLY A 589 -3.47 -17.70 9.06
N THR A 590 -4.44 -18.01 9.94
CA THR A 590 -4.23 -18.06 11.39
C THR A 590 -3.19 -19.11 11.77
N LEU A 591 -3.32 -20.35 11.29
CA LEU A 591 -2.36 -21.42 11.55
C LEU A 591 -0.92 -21.03 11.13
N LEU A 592 -0.79 -20.45 9.94
CA LEU A 592 0.52 -20.03 9.42
C LEU A 592 1.10 -18.87 10.22
N THR A 593 0.26 -17.99 10.75
CA THR A 593 0.68 -16.91 11.65
C THR A 593 1.30 -17.51 12.92
N ASP A 594 0.61 -18.45 13.57
CA ASP A 594 1.10 -19.12 14.78
C ASP A 594 2.39 -19.93 14.54
N LEU A 595 2.56 -20.48 13.33
CA LEU A 595 3.78 -21.22 12.97
C LEU A 595 4.97 -20.30 12.66
N LEU A 596 4.72 -19.08 12.17
CA LEU A 596 5.72 -18.14 11.66
C LEU A 596 6.04 -16.99 12.62
N GLU A 597 5.22 -16.75 13.64
CA GLU A 597 5.43 -15.70 14.62
C GLU A 597 6.78 -15.82 15.33
N SER A 598 7.24 -14.71 15.90
CA SER A 598 8.40 -14.69 16.79
C SER A 598 8.14 -15.60 17.98
N ASP A 599 9.12 -16.43 18.35
CA ASP A 599 8.99 -17.49 19.36
C ASP A 599 8.03 -18.64 18.99
N GLY A 600 7.50 -18.65 17.75
CA GLY A 600 6.70 -19.73 17.21
C GLY A 600 7.49 -21.04 17.06
N LEU A 601 6.80 -22.13 16.73
CA LEU A 601 7.36 -23.49 16.69
C LEU A 601 8.59 -23.63 15.78
N LEU A 602 8.62 -22.94 14.64
CA LEU A 602 9.75 -22.96 13.70
C LEU A 602 10.94 -22.12 14.18
N ASP A 603 10.64 -21.00 14.83
CA ASP A 603 11.65 -20.10 15.40
C ASP A 603 12.36 -20.80 16.56
N ALA A 604 11.59 -21.34 17.52
CA ALA A 604 12.10 -22.10 18.65
C ALA A 604 12.97 -23.30 18.22
N ARG A 605 12.62 -23.97 17.12
CA ARG A 605 13.42 -25.06 16.56
C ARG A 605 14.74 -24.56 15.96
N THR A 606 14.69 -23.46 15.23
CA THR A 606 15.88 -22.84 14.60
C THR A 606 16.85 -22.36 15.66
N ASP A 607 16.35 -21.64 16.67
CA ASP A 607 17.08 -21.25 17.87
C ASP A 607 17.78 -22.42 18.56
N GLY A 608 17.09 -23.55 18.73
CA GLY A 608 17.66 -24.76 19.32
C GLY A 608 18.83 -25.32 18.50
N LEU A 609 18.74 -25.26 17.17
CA LEU A 609 19.81 -25.67 16.27
C LEU A 609 20.99 -24.70 16.31
N GLU A 610 20.75 -23.39 16.38
CA GLU A 610 21.80 -22.38 16.51
C GLU A 610 22.56 -22.49 17.84
N ARG A 611 21.86 -22.76 18.95
CA ARG A 611 22.51 -23.08 20.23
C ARG A 611 23.37 -24.34 20.12
N SER A 612 22.86 -25.40 19.47
CA SER A 612 23.63 -26.62 19.21
C SER A 612 24.88 -26.35 18.36
N LEU A 613 24.78 -25.46 17.37
CA LEU A 613 25.91 -25.04 16.54
C LEU A 613 26.98 -24.31 17.36
N SER A 614 26.55 -23.40 18.26
CA SER A 614 27.44 -22.72 19.20
C SER A 614 28.18 -23.70 20.11
N ASP A 615 27.48 -24.70 20.64
CA ASP A 615 28.08 -25.70 21.52
C ASP A 615 29.05 -26.64 20.79
N LEU A 616 28.73 -27.03 19.55
CA LEU A 616 29.66 -27.78 18.70
C LEU A 616 30.93 -26.97 18.41
N ALA A 617 30.81 -25.66 18.15
CA ALA A 617 31.96 -24.80 17.94
C ALA A 617 32.85 -24.70 19.20
N LYS A 618 32.24 -24.59 20.39
CA LYS A 618 32.97 -24.64 21.67
C LYS A 618 33.70 -25.97 21.87
N GLN A 619 33.05 -27.10 21.55
CA GLN A 619 33.66 -28.43 21.64
C GLN A 619 34.85 -28.59 20.69
N LYS A 620 34.73 -28.14 19.43
CA LYS A 620 35.85 -28.15 18.47
C LYS A 620 37.03 -27.35 19.00
N SER A 621 36.78 -26.12 19.45
CA SER A 621 37.81 -25.25 20.03
C SER A 621 38.50 -25.89 21.26
N ALA A 622 37.76 -26.61 22.10
CA ALA A 622 38.34 -27.33 23.23
C ALA A 622 39.22 -28.52 22.79
N ILE A 623 38.81 -29.27 21.78
CA ILE A 623 39.61 -30.37 21.22
C ILE A 623 40.85 -29.82 20.49
N ASP A 624 40.73 -28.74 19.72
CA ASP A 624 41.86 -28.09 19.04
C ASP A 624 42.96 -27.71 20.05
N ARG A 625 42.59 -27.04 21.15
CA ARG A 625 43.53 -26.73 22.25
C ARG A 625 44.18 -27.96 22.87
N ARG A 626 43.41 -29.05 23.01
CA ARG A 626 43.94 -30.32 23.54
C ARG A 626 44.92 -30.96 22.55
N LEU A 627 44.63 -30.92 21.25
CA LEU A 627 45.48 -31.48 20.22
C LEU A 627 46.83 -30.75 20.13
N GLU A 628 46.85 -29.43 20.30
CA GLU A 628 48.11 -28.67 20.39
C GLU A 628 49.00 -29.17 21.55
N GLN A 629 48.40 -29.44 22.71
CA GLN A 629 49.12 -29.98 23.87
C GLN A 629 49.61 -31.42 23.63
N VAL A 630 48.78 -32.25 23.00
CA VAL A 630 49.13 -33.64 22.64
C VAL A 630 50.26 -33.67 21.63
N GLU A 631 50.23 -32.84 20.59
CA GLU A 631 51.30 -32.73 19.61
C GLU A 631 52.63 -32.34 20.27
N ALA A 632 52.59 -31.32 21.14
CA ALA A 632 53.76 -30.90 21.88
C ALA A 632 54.32 -32.03 22.78
N ALA A 633 53.45 -32.82 23.41
CA ALA A 633 53.86 -33.97 24.21
C ALA A 633 54.51 -35.07 23.36
N TYR A 634 53.91 -35.44 22.21
CA TYR A 634 54.51 -36.40 21.29
C TYR A 634 55.87 -35.94 20.78
N ARG A 635 55.99 -34.68 20.34
CA ARG A 635 57.27 -34.12 19.89
C ARG A 635 58.34 -34.22 20.99
N ARG A 636 58.00 -33.89 22.25
CA ARG A 636 58.94 -34.05 23.37
C ARG A 636 59.35 -35.50 23.59
N GLN A 637 58.39 -36.44 23.57
CA GLN A 637 58.66 -37.86 23.78
C GLN A 637 59.56 -38.45 22.68
N PHE A 638 59.26 -38.17 21.41
CA PHE A 638 60.06 -38.68 20.29
C PHE A 638 61.44 -38.03 20.20
N ASN A 639 61.56 -36.73 20.51
CA ASN A 639 62.87 -36.08 20.59
C ASN A 639 63.74 -36.64 21.73
N ALA A 640 63.12 -36.92 22.89
CA ALA A 640 63.83 -37.57 24.01
C ALA A 640 64.27 -38.99 23.64
N LEU A 641 63.43 -39.76 22.94
CA LEU A 641 63.77 -41.09 22.44
C LEU A 641 64.94 -41.01 21.44
N ASP A 642 64.91 -40.08 20.49
CA ASP A 642 66.01 -39.87 19.53
C ASP A 642 67.33 -39.53 20.24
N ALA A 643 67.29 -38.68 21.28
CA ALA A 643 68.45 -38.39 22.11
C ALA A 643 68.96 -39.64 22.86
N THR A 644 68.08 -40.47 23.41
CA THR A 644 68.49 -41.73 24.05
C THR A 644 69.12 -42.69 23.04
N ILE A 645 68.57 -42.82 21.83
CA ILE A 645 69.14 -43.66 20.77
C ILE A 645 70.51 -43.11 20.35
N ALA A 646 70.68 -41.79 20.26
CA ALA A 646 71.97 -41.16 20.01
C ALA A 646 73.02 -41.55 21.07
N THR A 647 72.65 -41.52 22.35
CA THR A 647 73.54 -41.93 23.45
C THR A 647 73.85 -43.42 23.44
N LEU A 648 72.88 -44.27 23.09
CA LEU A 648 73.08 -45.71 22.94
C LEU A 648 74.00 -46.04 21.76
N ASN A 649 73.81 -45.36 20.62
CA ASN A 649 74.69 -45.50 19.45
C ASN A 649 76.12 -45.04 19.78
N THR A 650 76.28 -43.93 20.49
CA THR A 650 77.60 -43.46 20.97
C THR A 650 78.23 -44.47 21.92
N THR A 651 77.44 -45.05 22.83
CA THR A 651 77.89 -46.09 23.76
C THR A 651 78.28 -47.37 23.02
N SER A 652 77.52 -47.79 22.01
CA SER A 652 77.84 -48.92 21.14
C SER A 652 79.14 -48.70 20.40
N SER A 653 79.32 -47.55 19.74
CA SER A 653 80.58 -47.21 19.06
C SER A 653 81.76 -47.15 20.02
N TYR A 654 81.56 -46.65 21.25
CA TYR A 654 82.59 -46.67 22.29
C TYR A 654 82.94 -48.10 22.72
N LEU A 655 81.94 -48.95 22.97
CA LEU A 655 82.14 -50.37 23.31
C LEU A 655 82.82 -51.12 22.16
N GLU A 656 82.43 -50.88 20.91
CA GLU A 656 83.08 -51.44 19.72
C GLU A 656 84.54 -51.00 19.62
N GLN A 657 84.86 -49.73 19.89
CA GLN A 657 86.24 -49.24 19.95
C GLN A 657 87.04 -49.86 21.10
N GLN A 658 86.44 -50.03 22.28
CA GLN A 658 87.07 -50.72 23.42
C GLN A 658 87.31 -52.20 23.09
N LEU A 659 86.35 -52.86 22.44
CA LEU A 659 86.45 -54.25 22.01
C LEU A 659 87.51 -54.44 20.92
N ALA A 660 87.62 -53.50 19.98
CA ALA A 660 88.66 -53.48 18.95
C ALA A 660 90.06 -53.20 19.52
N ASN A 661 90.15 -52.48 20.65
CA ASN A 661 91.40 -52.17 21.37
C ASN A 661 91.77 -53.22 22.44
N LEU A 662 90.98 -54.29 22.60
CA LEU A 662 91.38 -55.43 23.44
C LEU A 662 92.67 -56.05 22.87
N PRO A 663 93.71 -56.31 23.69
CA PRO A 663 94.91 -56.99 23.23
C PRO A 663 94.54 -58.36 22.67
N LYS A 664 94.95 -58.65 21.43
CA LYS A 664 94.86 -60.01 20.90
C LYS A 664 95.72 -60.91 21.78
N ILE A 665 95.08 -61.77 22.59
CA ILE A 665 95.77 -62.88 23.26
C ILE A 665 96.07 -63.91 22.15
N GLY A 666 97.23 -63.77 21.52
CA GLY A 666 97.80 -64.80 20.66
C GLY A 666 98.46 -65.88 21.53
N PRO A 667 98.30 -67.18 21.22
CA PRO A 667 99.17 -68.19 21.79
C PRO A 667 100.59 -68.01 21.24
N SER A 668 101.56 -68.07 22.14
CA SER A 668 102.96 -68.36 21.85
C SER A 668 103.10 -69.70 21.12
N SER A 669 104.07 -69.75 20.19
CA SER A 669 104.52 -70.82 19.27
C SER A 669 103.73 -71.01 17.99
#